data_AF-A0A3M1HU80-F1
#
_entry.id   AF-A0A3M1HU80-F1
#
_cell.length_a   1.000
_cell.length_b   1.000
_cell.length_c   1.000
_cell.angle_alpha   90.00
_cell.angle_beta   90.00
_cell.angle_gamma   90.00
#
_symmetry.space_group_name_H-M   'P 1'
#
loop_
_entity.id
_entity.type
_entity.pdbx_description
1 polymer ?
#
loop_
_entity_poly.entity_id
_entity_poly.type
_entity_poly.pdbx_seq_one_letter_code
_entity_poly.pdbx_strand_id
1 'polypeptide(L)'
;YVFFGWLLFFFSRLTSHIFSRSLGIQDYFIIQQFRIYYYSALYYQQRGQLAWAILYLRKSQDCFEVIGERYAIQRAERIKNKIAQKFQEFSEPITEYFSREIGFSSEEMKVLKDFIQYLVDRTRLSRGGVEKNILIDLELSLSESQKSYYHLNFTGWLFSLGRKPLLMILEHQGEFRKLKFFRKVYAKTISLKLPKEKLMEYKNLFHEAISKVEKRIRSILNPKIETAFQQNFPKPKSWIEKISYRKIIGELEDVILEKGHSHFMDLRDIISRNQLKLEDLQTMEVLCGDALARTDRALSQVLPGIHNQGEIYLRFLQIISSIFFGTPTGRWLSKYIFIPFGGSFILLLLLEIFSHHIYPIHLLTKEGLLGGALFVGLAVHAGWFRKFLFLLLLPLQMAWRFFRWLVQKSPAWFRDFFLFPLISSLVFIALIHFTLKEQLIRYCPSFLKVKDFLFYLYLIFFLLSFGLINTPMGMKFRNLVYEGYNLLAHSLGKRVLLQSLFGIIRLFRKLLLAMEHTIYLVIEYLRFIQGERRDIRISKALALMIWLPLSYILTLYILLFIEPQINPLKFPIVSITFKIFAVNPDLYVKLIHLFDSTLVLILPKKIAYGLAYMTAFFFTGIFGFLAWELQENWKLYKRNNPHKIQPVIIGSHGETMIQLLRKGFHSGTLPKLYRKIRYLQSQFLSKLDYSPILQVEEEIHHIQQSVKTFGEREFLLPLEFIELFQKGNHKISQVEISSHHIWLDFTFEVKGQVFRIHISFQEKKGYLFGSFRWEGIDPSMIPDDLKKILSILLVVFFQKGGVEILENDIQR
;
A
#
# COMPACT_ATOMS: atom_id res chain seq x y z
N TYR A 1 47.96 43.04 -53.27
CA TYR A 1 48.73 41.97 -52.60
C TYR A 1 49.41 42.43 -51.32
N VAL A 2 50.33 43.41 -51.33
CA VAL A 2 51.04 43.88 -50.11
C VAL A 2 50.07 44.38 -49.03
N PHE A 3 49.07 45.18 -49.41
CA PHE A 3 48.05 45.69 -48.49
C PHE A 3 47.20 44.57 -47.84
N PHE A 4 46.93 43.50 -48.59
CA PHE A 4 46.18 42.33 -48.11
C PHE A 4 47.03 41.49 -47.13
N GLY A 5 48.34 41.38 -47.38
CA GLY A 5 49.29 40.72 -46.47
C GLY A 5 49.44 41.47 -45.13
N TRP A 6 49.47 42.81 -45.16
CA TRP A 6 49.47 43.63 -43.94
C TRP A 6 48.17 43.52 -43.16
N LEU A 7 47.03 43.46 -43.85
CA LEU A 7 45.72 43.28 -43.22
C LEU A 7 45.61 41.92 -42.53
N LEU A 8 46.09 40.84 -43.17
CA LEU A 8 46.17 39.49 -42.59
C LEU A 8 47.13 39.42 -41.39
N PHE A 9 48.29 40.08 -41.47
CA PHE A 9 49.26 40.14 -40.37
C PHE A 9 48.70 40.90 -39.15
N PHE A 10 48.08 42.06 -39.38
CA PHE A 10 47.44 42.82 -38.30
C PHE A 10 46.23 42.07 -37.73
N PHE A 11 45.42 41.42 -38.55
CA PHE A 11 44.29 40.62 -38.07
C PHE A 11 44.76 39.42 -37.25
N SER A 12 45.82 38.72 -37.68
CA SER A 12 46.49 37.64 -36.94
C SER A 12 47.06 38.12 -35.61
N ARG A 13 47.72 39.28 -35.58
CA ARG A 13 48.35 39.83 -34.37
C ARG A 13 47.33 40.42 -33.40
N LEU A 14 46.26 41.02 -33.90
CA LEU A 14 45.14 41.52 -33.10
C LEU A 14 44.36 40.35 -32.50
N THR A 15 44.09 39.30 -33.28
CA THR A 15 43.45 38.08 -32.78
C THR A 15 44.33 37.37 -31.75
N SER A 16 45.66 37.29 -31.93
CA SER A 16 46.55 36.69 -30.91
C SER A 16 46.61 37.50 -29.61
N HIS A 17 46.59 38.84 -29.68
CA HIS A 17 46.58 39.71 -28.49
C HIS A 17 45.23 39.71 -27.76
N ILE A 18 44.12 39.66 -28.49
CA ILE A 18 42.78 39.51 -27.92
C ILE A 18 42.65 38.13 -27.26
N PHE A 19 43.18 37.08 -27.90
CA PHE A 19 43.20 35.73 -27.36
C PHE A 19 44.05 35.63 -26.08
N SER A 20 45.23 36.25 -26.03
CA SER A 20 46.08 36.25 -24.83
C SER A 20 45.48 37.03 -23.65
N ARG A 21 44.80 38.16 -23.91
CA ARG A 21 44.03 38.90 -22.88
C ARG A 21 42.79 38.12 -22.42
N SER A 22 42.13 37.39 -23.32
CA SER A 22 40.97 36.56 -22.98
C SER A 22 41.33 35.41 -22.02
N LEU A 23 42.53 34.83 -22.15
CA LEU A 23 43.07 33.80 -21.26
C LEU A 23 43.29 34.34 -19.83
N GLY A 24 43.88 35.53 -19.69
CA GLY A 24 44.10 36.15 -18.37
C GLY A 24 42.80 36.52 -17.63
N ILE A 25 41.75 36.91 -18.37
CA ILE A 25 40.42 37.19 -17.78
C ILE A 25 39.76 35.88 -17.31
N GLN A 26 39.82 34.81 -18.12
CA GLN A 26 39.28 33.51 -17.73
C GLN A 26 39.97 32.95 -16.49
N ASP A 27 41.30 33.03 -16.42
CA ASP A 27 42.06 32.55 -15.27
C ASP A 27 41.76 33.38 -14.00
N TYR A 28 41.58 34.69 -14.12
CA TYR A 28 41.11 35.53 -13.01
C TYR A 28 39.74 35.07 -12.49
N PHE A 29 38.78 34.77 -13.37
CA PHE A 29 37.48 34.25 -12.96
C PHE A 29 37.57 32.88 -12.27
N ILE A 30 38.42 31.96 -12.76
CA ILE A 30 38.60 30.64 -12.16
C ILE A 30 39.24 30.76 -10.77
N ILE A 31 40.22 31.66 -10.58
CA ILE A 31 40.81 31.94 -9.26
C ILE A 31 39.79 32.51 -8.28
N GLN A 32 38.90 33.40 -8.74
CA GLN A 32 37.82 33.92 -7.90
C GLN A 32 36.81 32.83 -7.53
N GLN A 33 36.44 31.96 -8.48
CA GLN A 33 35.58 30.81 -8.19
C GLN A 33 36.22 29.85 -7.20
N PHE A 34 37.51 29.55 -7.36
CA PHE A 34 38.29 28.76 -6.40
C PHE A 34 38.17 29.34 -4.98
N ARG A 35 38.41 30.65 -4.82
CA ARG A 35 38.32 31.32 -3.51
C ARG A 35 36.92 31.21 -2.93
N ILE A 36 35.89 31.51 -3.72
CA ILE A 36 34.48 31.43 -3.28
C ILE A 36 34.16 30.01 -2.80
N TYR A 37 34.52 28.98 -3.57
CA TYR A 37 34.25 27.59 -3.20
C TYR A 37 35.05 27.13 -1.99
N TYR A 38 36.33 27.49 -1.89
CA TYR A 38 37.17 27.13 -0.74
C TYR A 38 36.68 27.79 0.56
N TYR A 39 36.38 29.09 0.54
CA TYR A 39 35.82 29.77 1.73
C TYR A 39 34.41 29.27 2.07
N SER A 40 33.59 28.95 1.07
CA SER A 40 32.30 28.29 1.30
C SER A 40 32.49 26.94 1.98
N ALA A 41 33.48 26.14 1.58
CA ALA A 41 33.77 24.85 2.21
C ALA A 41 34.09 25.00 3.70
N LEU A 42 34.96 25.96 4.05
CA LEU A 42 35.30 26.26 5.45
C LEU A 42 34.08 26.78 6.23
N TYR A 43 33.25 27.62 5.61
CA TYR A 43 32.03 28.11 6.23
C TYR A 43 31.05 26.98 6.57
N TYR A 44 30.85 26.03 5.65
CA TYR A 44 29.99 24.87 5.89
C TYR A 44 30.57 23.93 6.95
N GLN A 45 31.89 23.73 6.96
CA GLN A 45 32.57 22.95 8.00
C GLN A 45 32.33 23.53 9.39
N GLN A 46 32.45 24.85 9.57
CA GLN A 46 32.21 25.52 10.85
C GLN A 46 30.77 25.36 11.35
N ARG A 47 29.82 25.15 10.44
CA ARG A 47 28.41 24.89 10.78
C ARG A 47 28.10 23.42 11.00
N GLY A 48 29.10 22.54 10.94
CA GLY A 48 28.93 21.09 11.01
C GLY A 48 28.24 20.49 9.78
N GLN A 49 28.22 21.22 8.65
CA GLN A 49 27.64 20.77 7.37
C GLN A 49 28.72 20.11 6.49
N LEU A 50 29.14 18.91 6.86
CA LEU A 50 30.28 18.19 6.29
C LEU A 50 30.07 17.79 4.83
N ALA A 51 28.87 17.36 4.41
CA ALA A 51 28.65 16.98 3.00
C ALA A 51 28.82 18.20 2.09
N TRP A 52 28.28 19.35 2.50
CA TRP A 52 28.46 20.61 1.76
C TRP A 52 29.91 21.07 1.79
N ALA A 53 30.60 20.97 2.93
CA ALA A 53 32.02 21.27 3.03
C ALA A 53 32.84 20.45 2.03
N ILE A 54 32.60 19.13 1.97
CA ILE A 54 33.26 18.22 1.03
C ILE A 54 32.96 18.59 -0.44
N LEU A 55 31.69 18.85 -0.78
CA LEU A 55 31.29 19.21 -2.16
C LEU A 55 31.92 20.53 -2.62
N TYR A 56 31.93 21.55 -1.76
CA TYR A 56 32.54 22.84 -2.09
C TYR A 56 34.06 22.75 -2.12
N LEU A 57 34.68 21.95 -1.25
CA LEU A 57 36.11 21.68 -1.29
C LEU A 57 36.49 21.00 -2.62
N ARG A 58 35.67 20.06 -3.11
CA ARG A 58 35.92 19.42 -4.40
C ARG A 58 35.77 20.37 -5.58
N LYS A 59 34.76 21.23 -5.60
CA LYS A 59 34.62 22.27 -6.63
C LYS A 59 35.81 23.24 -6.65
N SER A 60 36.34 23.55 -5.47
CA SER A 60 37.60 24.29 -5.34
C SER A 60 38.76 23.52 -5.99
N GLN A 61 38.91 22.22 -5.70
CA GLN A 61 39.91 21.37 -6.35
C GLN A 61 39.77 21.37 -7.88
N ASP A 62 38.55 21.27 -8.43
CA ASP A 62 38.31 21.27 -9.87
C ASP A 62 38.78 22.57 -10.52
N CYS A 63 38.47 23.73 -9.92
CA CYS A 63 38.97 25.03 -10.37
C CYS A 63 40.51 25.06 -10.35
N PHE A 64 41.11 24.42 -9.35
CA PHE A 64 42.56 24.36 -9.19
C PHE A 64 43.24 23.45 -10.23
N GLU A 65 42.67 22.29 -10.55
CA GLU A 65 43.19 21.36 -11.57
C GLU A 65 43.22 22.01 -12.95
N VAL A 66 42.17 22.75 -13.32
CA VAL A 66 42.10 23.49 -14.60
C VAL A 66 43.21 24.55 -14.72
N ILE A 67 43.60 25.17 -13.61
CA ILE A 67 44.72 26.14 -13.58
C ILE A 67 46.06 25.40 -13.56
N GLY A 68 46.18 24.34 -12.77
CA GLY A 68 47.41 23.57 -12.59
C GLY A 68 47.91 22.92 -13.89
N GLU A 69 47.01 22.34 -14.68
CA GLU A 69 47.32 21.76 -16.00
C GLU A 69 47.83 22.80 -17.00
N ARG A 70 47.34 24.04 -16.95
CA ARG A 70 47.76 25.11 -17.88
C ARG A 70 49.15 25.66 -17.61
N TYR A 71 49.64 25.59 -16.37
CA TYR A 71 50.80 26.37 -15.94
C TYR A 71 51.96 25.55 -15.33
N ALA A 72 51.86 24.21 -15.27
CA ALA A 72 52.93 23.30 -14.81
C ALA A 72 53.67 23.78 -13.53
N ILE A 73 52.90 24.27 -12.54
CA ILE A 73 53.44 25.02 -11.40
C ILE A 73 53.94 24.05 -10.31
N GLN A 74 55.22 24.08 -9.93
CA GLN A 74 55.75 23.31 -8.78
C GLN A 74 55.06 23.61 -7.43
N ARG A 75 54.54 24.83 -7.23
CA ARG A 75 53.70 25.19 -6.07
C ARG A 75 52.32 24.52 -6.09
N ALA A 76 51.88 23.96 -7.22
CA ALA A 76 50.57 23.33 -7.33
C ALA A 76 50.48 21.99 -6.60
N GLU A 77 51.58 21.22 -6.56
CA GLU A 77 51.68 19.99 -5.77
C GLU A 77 51.38 20.24 -4.28
N ARG A 78 51.92 21.33 -3.72
CA ARG A 78 51.72 21.69 -2.31
C ARG A 78 50.27 22.06 -1.99
N ILE A 79 49.60 22.77 -2.90
CA ILE A 79 48.19 23.16 -2.72
C ILE A 79 47.28 21.94 -2.90
N LYS A 80 47.56 21.08 -3.89
CA LYS A 80 46.86 19.81 -4.10
C LYS A 80 46.94 18.92 -2.86
N ASN A 81 48.12 18.78 -2.26
CA ASN A 81 48.31 18.02 -1.02
C ASN A 81 47.54 18.62 0.16
N LYS A 82 47.50 19.96 0.29
CA LYS A 82 46.70 20.63 1.32
C LYS A 82 45.20 20.42 1.14
N ILE A 83 44.70 20.45 -0.10
CA ILE A 83 43.28 20.17 -0.39
C ILE A 83 42.94 18.70 -0.08
N ALA A 84 43.82 17.77 -0.44
CA ALA A 84 43.67 16.35 -0.12
C ALA A 84 43.67 16.10 1.41
N GLN A 85 44.56 16.77 2.15
CA GLN A 85 44.58 16.73 3.61
C GLN A 85 43.27 17.26 4.20
N LYS A 86 42.77 18.42 3.72
CA LYS A 86 41.49 18.99 4.14
C LYS A 86 40.30 18.08 3.83
N PHE A 87 40.35 17.37 2.71
CA PHE A 87 39.33 16.39 2.36
C PHE A 87 39.30 15.24 3.37
N GLN A 88 40.47 14.70 3.72
CA GLN A 88 40.57 13.67 4.76
C GLN A 88 40.01 14.17 6.09
N GLU A 89 40.42 15.37 6.54
CA GLU A 89 39.90 16.01 7.76
C GLU A 89 38.37 16.16 7.76
N PHE A 90 37.74 16.41 6.61
CA PHE A 90 36.27 16.56 6.52
C PHE A 90 35.55 15.22 6.48
N SER A 91 36.18 14.19 5.90
CA SER A 91 35.63 12.84 5.79
C SER A 91 35.79 12.01 7.07
N GLU A 92 36.82 12.31 7.87
CA GLU A 92 37.19 11.54 9.05
C GLU A 92 36.06 11.48 10.11
N PRO A 93 35.38 12.59 10.47
CA PRO A 93 34.27 12.55 11.42
C PRO A 93 33.09 11.68 10.96
N ILE A 94 32.82 11.66 9.65
CA ILE A 94 31.81 10.78 9.05
C ILE A 94 32.22 9.34 9.32
N THR A 95 33.44 8.97 8.91
CA THR A 95 33.94 7.61 9.05
C THR A 95 34.05 7.15 10.51
N GLU A 96 34.50 8.02 11.41
CA GLU A 96 34.63 7.70 12.83
C GLU A 96 33.27 7.44 13.48
N TYR A 97 32.26 8.24 13.14
CA TYR A 97 30.90 7.99 13.60
C TYR A 97 30.40 6.61 13.16
N PHE A 98 30.59 6.24 11.89
CA PHE A 98 30.16 4.94 11.36
C PHE A 98 30.81 3.77 12.09
N SER A 99 32.09 3.91 12.45
CA SER A 99 32.79 2.91 13.26
C SER A 99 32.22 2.82 14.67
N ARG A 100 32.01 3.95 15.36
CA ARG A 100 31.58 3.97 16.77
C ARG A 100 30.10 3.63 16.98
N GLU A 101 29.20 4.21 16.19
CA GLU A 101 27.75 4.12 16.42
C GLU A 101 27.08 2.94 15.72
N ILE A 102 27.60 2.53 14.56
CA ILE A 102 27.05 1.39 13.78
C ILE A 102 27.88 0.12 13.99
N GLY A 103 29.15 0.24 14.39
CA GLY A 103 30.03 -0.91 14.56
C GLY A 103 30.49 -1.47 13.21
N PHE A 104 30.98 -0.60 12.33
CA PHE A 104 31.57 -1.02 11.06
C PHE A 104 32.95 -1.69 11.26
N SER A 105 33.17 -2.82 10.59
CA SER A 105 34.46 -3.52 10.54
C SER A 105 35.49 -2.71 9.75
N SER A 106 36.78 -3.04 9.88
CA SER A 106 37.84 -2.39 9.11
C SER A 106 37.64 -2.49 7.59
N GLU A 107 37.05 -3.60 7.11
CA GLU A 107 36.67 -3.80 5.72
C GLU A 107 35.52 -2.89 5.31
N GLU A 108 34.42 -2.86 6.08
CA GLU A 108 33.27 -1.98 5.84
C GLU A 108 33.68 -0.50 5.80
N MET A 109 34.63 -0.11 6.67
CA MET A 109 35.20 1.23 6.69
C MET A 109 35.98 1.58 5.42
N LYS A 110 36.70 0.60 4.83
CA LYS A 110 37.41 0.79 3.56
C LYS A 110 36.42 0.99 2.41
N VAL A 111 35.36 0.19 2.37
CA VAL A 111 34.28 0.32 1.37
C VAL A 111 33.56 1.65 1.50
N LEU A 112 33.28 2.12 2.73
CA LEU A 112 32.65 3.42 2.96
C LEU A 112 33.52 4.57 2.45
N LYS A 113 34.84 4.53 2.70
CA LYS A 113 35.78 5.53 2.19
C LYS A 113 35.82 5.53 0.66
N ASP A 114 35.89 4.36 0.04
CA ASP A 114 35.81 4.20 -1.42
C ASP A 114 34.49 4.77 -1.98
N PHE A 115 33.37 4.51 -1.31
CA PHE A 115 32.07 5.02 -1.71
C PHE A 115 31.97 6.55 -1.61
N ILE A 116 32.42 7.16 -0.51
CA ILE A 116 32.43 8.61 -0.35
C ILE A 116 33.31 9.25 -1.43
N GLN A 117 34.49 8.67 -1.69
CA GLN A 117 35.39 9.14 -2.74
C GLN A 117 34.71 9.09 -4.11
N TYR A 118 34.05 7.97 -4.44
CA TYR A 118 33.28 7.83 -5.69
C TYR A 118 32.20 8.90 -5.84
N LEU A 119 31.40 9.16 -4.80
CA LEU A 119 30.34 10.16 -4.84
C LEU A 119 30.91 11.55 -5.13
N VAL A 120 32.02 11.89 -4.49
CA VAL A 120 32.69 13.18 -4.65
C VAL A 120 33.25 13.33 -6.06
N ASP A 121 33.97 12.32 -6.56
CA ASP A 121 34.55 12.35 -7.90
C ASP A 121 33.49 12.51 -9.00
N ARG A 122 32.33 11.86 -8.86
CA ARG A 122 31.22 11.96 -9.83
C ARG A 122 30.44 13.26 -9.74
N THR A 123 30.39 13.92 -8.58
CA THR A 123 29.73 15.23 -8.45
C THR A 123 30.40 16.34 -9.28
N ARG A 124 31.64 16.12 -9.79
CA ARG A 124 32.32 16.97 -10.79
C ARG A 124 31.49 17.17 -12.07
N LEU A 125 30.72 16.15 -12.48
CA LEU A 125 30.06 16.10 -13.80
C LEU A 125 28.59 16.54 -13.78
N SER A 126 27.92 16.58 -12.63
CA SER A 126 26.48 16.87 -12.54
C SER A 126 26.15 18.03 -11.59
N ARG A 127 25.49 19.06 -12.10
CA ARG A 127 25.04 20.22 -11.28
C ARG A 127 23.88 19.91 -10.32
N GLY A 128 23.46 18.65 -10.20
CA GLY A 128 22.34 18.21 -9.35
C GLY A 128 22.09 16.70 -9.31
N GLY A 129 23.14 15.87 -9.36
CA GLY A 129 23.03 14.41 -9.47
C GLY A 129 22.58 13.67 -8.21
N VAL A 130 22.25 12.39 -8.40
CA VAL A 130 21.86 11.45 -7.33
C VAL A 130 22.95 11.34 -6.28
N GLU A 131 24.22 11.40 -6.69
CA GLU A 131 25.42 11.28 -5.86
C GLU A 131 25.51 12.37 -4.79
N LYS A 132 25.22 13.63 -5.18
CA LYS A 132 25.14 14.76 -4.24
C LYS A 132 24.10 14.49 -3.17
N ASN A 133 22.92 14.00 -3.58
CA ASN A 133 21.82 13.76 -2.66
C ASN A 133 22.09 12.55 -1.74
N ILE A 134 22.87 11.56 -2.19
CA ILE A 134 23.34 10.46 -1.34
C ILE A 134 24.27 11.01 -0.25
N LEU A 135 25.24 11.85 -0.62
CA LEU A 135 26.18 12.41 0.36
C LEU A 135 25.47 13.26 1.42
N ILE A 136 24.47 14.04 1.02
CA ILE A 136 23.63 14.80 1.95
C ILE A 136 22.80 13.87 2.84
N ASP A 137 22.17 12.83 2.30
CA ASP A 137 21.39 11.89 3.11
C ASP A 137 22.27 11.09 4.08
N LEU A 138 23.52 10.76 3.69
CA LEU A 138 24.52 10.16 4.58
C LEU A 138 24.81 11.07 5.77
N GLU A 139 25.09 12.34 5.55
CA GLU A 139 25.29 13.31 6.63
C GLU A 139 24.05 13.46 7.52
N LEU A 140 22.85 13.51 6.92
CA LEU A 140 21.62 13.59 7.68
C LEU A 140 21.41 12.36 8.57
N SER A 141 21.86 11.18 8.15
CA SER A 141 21.79 9.98 9.00
C SER A 141 22.64 10.11 10.28
N LEU A 142 23.75 10.87 10.24
CA LEU A 142 24.62 11.15 11.38
C LEU A 142 24.02 12.21 12.29
N SER A 143 23.67 13.35 11.70
CA SER A 143 23.29 14.55 12.45
C SER A 143 21.91 14.46 13.07
N GLU A 144 20.98 13.72 12.48
CA GLU A 144 19.62 13.58 13.01
C GLU A 144 19.56 12.67 14.24
N SER A 145 20.51 11.75 14.43
CA SER A 145 20.55 10.91 15.63
C SER A 145 20.99 11.68 16.88
N GLN A 146 21.74 12.77 16.69
CA GLN A 146 22.29 13.59 17.78
C GLN A 146 21.29 14.67 18.23
N LYS A 147 20.20 14.87 17.49
CA LYS A 147 19.19 15.89 17.78
C LYS A 147 18.10 15.34 18.69
N SER A 148 17.77 16.11 19.73
CA SER A 148 16.56 15.87 20.53
C SER A 148 15.36 16.54 19.87
N TYR A 149 14.31 15.76 19.61
CA TYR A 149 13.05 16.24 19.03
C TYR A 149 11.99 16.39 20.11
N TYR A 150 11.13 17.38 19.94
CA TYR A 150 9.97 17.59 20.82
C TYR A 150 8.67 17.64 20.01
N HIS A 151 7.62 17.09 20.61
CA HIS A 151 6.25 17.16 20.13
C HIS A 151 5.42 18.08 21.04
N LEU A 152 4.47 18.81 20.44
CA LEU A 152 3.55 19.66 21.17
C LEU A 152 2.29 18.88 21.55
N ASN A 153 2.13 18.58 22.84
CA ASN A 153 0.98 17.87 23.38
C ASN A 153 -0.14 18.83 23.81
N PHE A 154 -0.73 19.55 22.85
CA PHE A 154 -1.76 20.55 23.15
C PHE A 154 -2.98 19.93 23.83
N THR A 155 -3.49 18.83 23.28
CA THR A 155 -4.68 18.15 23.80
C THR A 155 -4.44 17.61 25.20
N GLY A 156 -3.30 16.95 25.44
CA GLY A 156 -2.94 16.46 26.75
C GLY A 156 -2.76 17.58 27.77
N TRP A 157 -2.13 18.70 27.39
CA TRP A 157 -1.97 19.87 28.26
C TRP A 157 -3.33 20.51 28.59
N LEU A 158 -4.18 20.74 27.57
CA LEU A 158 -5.49 21.38 27.71
C LEU A 158 -6.43 20.55 28.61
N PHE A 159 -6.61 19.27 28.31
CA PHE A 159 -7.52 18.39 29.08
C PHE A 159 -6.98 18.00 30.47
N SER A 160 -5.66 18.13 30.69
CA SER A 160 -5.08 17.92 32.02
C SER A 160 -5.01 19.21 32.84
N LEU A 161 -5.56 20.33 32.33
CA LEU A 161 -5.49 21.65 32.95
C LEU A 161 -4.04 22.02 33.33
N GLY A 162 -3.10 21.73 32.44
CA GLY A 162 -1.68 22.05 32.60
C GLY A 162 -0.85 21.06 33.42
N ARG A 163 -1.43 19.95 33.90
CA ARG A 163 -0.66 18.92 34.65
C ARG A 163 0.30 18.14 33.76
N LYS A 164 -0.02 17.98 32.48
CA LYS A 164 0.88 17.36 31.49
C LYS A 164 1.71 18.45 30.80
N PRO A 165 3.01 18.22 30.53
CA PRO A 165 3.84 19.21 29.85
C PRO A 165 3.35 19.43 28.42
N LEU A 166 3.38 20.71 27.99
CA LEU A 166 3.04 21.09 26.63
C LEU A 166 4.06 20.55 25.61
N LEU A 167 5.33 20.47 25.99
CA LEU A 167 6.40 19.89 25.16
C LEU A 167 6.79 18.52 25.70
N MET A 168 6.65 17.50 24.86
CA MET A 168 7.03 16.12 25.16
C MET A 168 8.28 15.75 24.38
N ILE A 169 9.27 15.17 25.06
CA ILE A 169 10.51 14.69 24.45
C ILE A 169 10.24 13.42 23.64
N LEU A 170 10.79 13.35 22.43
CA LEU A 170 10.70 12.20 21.55
C LEU A 170 12.05 11.48 21.51
N GLU A 171 12.34 10.74 22.58
CA GLU A 171 13.65 10.10 22.83
C GLU A 171 14.19 9.32 21.63
N HIS A 172 13.33 8.53 20.97
CA HIS A 172 13.75 7.55 19.96
C HIS A 172 13.61 8.08 18.52
N GLN A 173 13.10 9.30 18.32
CA GLN A 173 12.81 9.82 16.99
C GLN A 173 14.07 9.95 16.12
N GLY A 174 15.21 10.30 16.72
CA GLY A 174 16.49 10.40 16.01
C GLY A 174 16.92 9.08 15.37
N GLU A 175 16.70 7.95 16.04
CA GLU A 175 17.02 6.61 15.52
C GLU A 175 16.13 6.23 14.33
N PHE A 176 14.83 6.55 14.37
CA PHE A 176 13.94 6.33 13.22
C PHE A 176 14.28 7.21 12.02
N ARG A 177 14.71 8.47 12.26
CA ARG A 177 15.19 9.35 11.19
C ARG A 177 16.47 8.81 10.59
N LYS A 178 17.41 8.34 11.40
CA LYS A 178 18.63 7.64 10.95
C LYS A 178 18.27 6.47 10.03
N LEU A 179 17.37 5.57 10.44
CA LEU A 179 16.90 4.45 9.61
C LEU A 179 16.27 4.93 8.29
N LYS A 180 15.43 5.98 8.33
CA LYS A 180 14.80 6.58 7.14
C LYS A 180 15.84 7.10 6.14
N PHE A 181 16.89 7.78 6.62
CA PHE A 181 17.96 8.26 5.74
C PHE A 181 18.83 7.12 5.21
N PHE A 182 19.11 6.08 6.00
CA PHE A 182 19.79 4.88 5.48
C PHE A 182 19.02 4.21 4.36
N ARG A 183 17.71 4.05 4.50
CA ARG A 183 16.87 3.49 3.42
C ARG A 183 16.86 4.37 2.18
N LYS A 184 16.90 5.70 2.33
CA LYS A 184 17.04 6.63 1.19
C LYS A 184 18.39 6.48 0.50
N VAL A 185 19.49 6.39 1.27
CA VAL A 185 20.83 6.13 0.75
C VAL A 185 20.83 4.81 -0.01
N TYR A 186 20.36 3.73 0.59
CA TYR A 186 20.25 2.41 -0.03
C TYR A 186 19.48 2.45 -1.36
N ALA A 187 18.28 3.03 -1.36
CA ALA A 187 17.45 3.12 -2.57
C ALA A 187 18.11 3.94 -3.70
N LYS A 188 18.84 5.01 -3.35
CA LYS A 188 19.59 5.82 -4.31
C LYS A 188 20.88 5.14 -4.77
N THR A 189 21.54 4.36 -3.91
CA THR A 189 22.72 3.57 -4.28
C THR A 189 22.36 2.57 -5.37
N ILE A 190 21.20 1.90 -5.27
CA ILE A 190 20.72 0.94 -6.29
C ILE A 190 20.48 1.59 -7.66
N SER A 191 20.22 2.90 -7.73
CA SER A 191 20.04 3.62 -8.99
C SER A 191 21.34 4.19 -9.59
N LEU A 192 22.49 3.96 -8.94
CA LEU A 192 23.78 4.38 -9.47
C LEU A 192 24.19 3.53 -10.68
N LYS A 193 24.71 4.20 -11.72
CA LYS A 193 25.21 3.56 -12.94
C LYS A 193 26.64 3.08 -12.73
N LEU A 194 26.77 1.91 -12.11
CA LEU A 194 28.04 1.28 -11.75
C LEU A 194 28.15 -0.13 -12.32
N PRO A 195 29.39 -0.66 -12.50
CA PRO A 195 29.60 -2.08 -12.70
C PRO A 195 28.97 -2.90 -11.58
N LYS A 196 28.45 -4.09 -11.92
CA LYS A 196 27.71 -4.96 -10.98
C LYS A 196 28.47 -5.20 -9.67
N GLU A 197 29.76 -5.50 -9.75
CA GLU A 197 30.60 -5.83 -8.59
C GLU A 197 30.63 -4.68 -7.58
N LYS A 198 30.98 -3.47 -8.02
CA LYS A 198 31.03 -2.27 -7.18
C LYS A 198 29.65 -1.88 -6.63
N LEU A 199 28.61 -2.01 -7.46
CA LEU A 199 27.25 -1.71 -7.04
C LEU A 199 26.76 -2.65 -5.93
N MET A 200 27.10 -3.95 -6.03
CA MET A 200 26.79 -4.95 -5.00
C MET A 200 27.60 -4.72 -3.72
N GLU A 201 28.87 -4.33 -3.82
CA GLU A 201 29.72 -3.97 -2.68
C GLU A 201 29.08 -2.84 -1.86
N TYR A 202 28.69 -1.74 -2.51
CA TYR A 202 28.03 -0.61 -1.83
C TYR A 202 26.63 -0.96 -1.34
N LYS A 203 25.86 -1.76 -2.09
CA LYS A 203 24.55 -2.25 -1.67
C LYS A 203 24.65 -3.02 -0.35
N ASN A 204 25.57 -3.99 -0.28
CA ASN A 204 25.73 -4.87 0.87
C ASN A 204 26.13 -4.09 2.13
N LEU A 205 27.01 -3.09 1.99
CA LEU A 205 27.39 -2.19 3.09
C LEU A 205 26.16 -1.53 3.74
N PHE A 206 25.29 -0.92 2.93
CA PHE A 206 24.10 -0.23 3.46
C PHE A 206 22.99 -1.19 3.89
N HIS A 207 22.89 -2.37 3.29
CA HIS A 207 21.98 -3.42 3.76
C HIS A 207 22.35 -3.87 5.18
N GLU A 208 23.64 -4.11 5.43
CA GLU A 208 24.14 -4.51 6.76
C GLU A 208 23.97 -3.37 7.78
N ALA A 209 24.24 -2.12 7.38
CA ALA A 209 23.99 -0.95 8.21
C ALA A 209 22.52 -0.82 8.64
N ILE A 210 21.59 -1.01 7.68
CA ILE A 210 20.14 -1.03 7.96
C ILE A 210 19.80 -2.15 8.93
N SER A 211 20.33 -3.37 8.72
CA SER A 211 20.07 -4.52 9.61
C SER A 211 20.54 -4.26 11.05
N LYS A 212 21.74 -3.70 11.23
CA LYS A 212 22.30 -3.33 12.54
C LYS A 212 21.42 -2.29 13.24
N VAL A 213 20.97 -1.26 12.52
CA VAL A 213 20.10 -0.20 13.07
C VAL A 213 18.70 -0.75 13.41
N GLU A 214 18.11 -1.58 12.55
CA GLU A 214 16.81 -2.21 12.82
C GLU A 214 16.86 -3.11 14.05
N LYS A 215 17.92 -3.92 14.22
CA LYS A 215 18.13 -4.74 15.43
C LYS A 215 18.20 -3.88 16.69
N ARG A 216 18.94 -2.77 16.66
CA ARG A 216 19.02 -1.81 17.77
C ARG A 216 17.64 -1.23 18.08
N ILE A 217 16.88 -0.78 17.08
CA ILE A 217 15.53 -0.25 17.29
C ILE A 217 14.59 -1.32 17.87
N ARG A 218 14.63 -2.57 17.39
CA ARG A 218 13.81 -3.67 17.94
C ARG A 218 14.11 -3.92 19.42
N SER A 219 15.39 -3.92 19.82
CA SER A 219 15.76 -4.11 21.23
C SER A 219 15.18 -3.04 22.17
N ILE A 220 14.92 -1.83 21.64
CA ILE A 220 14.31 -0.72 22.38
C ILE A 220 12.77 -0.84 22.38
N LEU A 221 12.17 -1.20 21.24
CA LEU A 221 10.73 -1.27 21.06
C LEU A 221 10.11 -2.48 21.77
N ASN A 222 10.72 -3.65 21.64
CA ASN A 222 10.16 -4.92 22.10
C ASN A 222 9.71 -4.89 23.58
N PRO A 223 10.57 -4.51 24.56
CA PRO A 223 10.15 -4.50 25.97
C PRO A 223 9.04 -3.48 26.26
N LYS A 224 9.05 -2.35 25.53
CA LYS A 224 8.04 -1.29 25.66
C LYS A 224 6.67 -1.74 25.15
N ILE A 225 6.64 -2.37 23.98
CA ILE A 225 5.41 -2.93 23.39
C ILE A 225 4.90 -4.07 24.27
N GLU A 226 5.79 -4.99 24.68
CA GLU A 226 5.41 -6.14 25.50
C GLU A 226 4.78 -5.70 26.82
N THR A 227 5.39 -4.73 27.52
CA THR A 227 4.83 -4.17 28.77
C THR A 227 3.42 -3.60 28.57
N ALA A 228 3.20 -2.84 27.48
CA ALA A 228 1.89 -2.27 27.17
C ALA A 228 0.82 -3.35 26.93
N PHE A 229 1.18 -4.42 26.21
CA PHE A 229 0.30 -5.56 25.97
C PHE A 229 0.05 -6.40 27.23
N GLN A 230 1.08 -6.70 28.02
CA GLN A 230 0.95 -7.51 29.23
C GLN A 230 -0.02 -6.89 30.26
N GLN A 231 -0.08 -5.57 30.33
CA GLN A 231 -0.93 -4.83 31.26
C GLN A 231 -2.38 -4.67 30.77
N ASN A 232 -2.59 -4.53 29.45
CA ASN A 232 -3.88 -4.06 28.90
C ASN A 232 -4.59 -5.05 27.97
N PHE A 233 -3.91 -6.11 27.52
CA PHE A 233 -4.41 -7.07 26.55
C PHE A 233 -4.67 -8.45 27.19
N PRO A 234 -5.60 -9.28 26.66
CA PRO A 234 -5.85 -10.60 27.21
C PRO A 234 -4.61 -11.48 27.28
N LYS A 235 -4.36 -12.09 28.45
CA LYS A 235 -3.24 -13.01 28.64
C LYS A 235 -3.47 -14.30 27.82
N PRO A 236 -2.47 -14.78 27.06
CA PRO A 236 -2.61 -15.99 26.26
C PRO A 236 -2.73 -17.22 27.17
N LYS A 237 -3.78 -18.03 26.97
CA LYS A 237 -4.07 -19.24 27.76
C LYS A 237 -3.55 -20.49 27.05
N SER A 238 -3.77 -20.58 25.74
CA SER A 238 -3.33 -21.72 24.92
C SER A 238 -1.97 -21.48 24.26
N TRP A 239 -1.31 -22.57 23.83
CA TRP A 239 -0.07 -22.52 23.06
C TRP A 239 -0.22 -21.73 21.74
N ILE A 240 -1.35 -21.88 21.04
CA ILE A 240 -1.68 -21.13 19.82
C ILE A 240 -1.81 -19.62 20.13
N GLU A 241 -2.42 -19.28 21.26
CA GLU A 241 -2.55 -17.90 21.73
C GLU A 241 -1.19 -17.30 22.11
N LYS A 242 -0.27 -18.08 22.71
CA LYS A 242 1.10 -17.64 23.02
C LYS A 242 1.92 -17.35 21.76
N ILE A 243 1.81 -18.20 20.74
CA ILE A 243 2.42 -17.95 19.41
C ILE A 243 1.84 -16.68 18.81
N SER A 244 0.51 -16.56 18.82
CA SER A 244 -0.18 -15.38 18.27
C SER A 244 0.20 -14.10 18.99
N TYR A 245 0.41 -14.15 20.31
CA TYR A 245 0.90 -13.02 21.10
C TYR A 245 2.26 -12.53 20.59
N ARG A 246 3.25 -13.44 20.44
CA ARG A 246 4.56 -13.09 19.88
C ARG A 246 4.48 -12.57 18.45
N LYS A 247 3.60 -13.15 17.62
CA LYS A 247 3.35 -12.68 16.25
C LYS A 247 2.80 -11.25 16.21
N ILE A 248 1.81 -10.94 17.04
CA ILE A 248 1.22 -9.60 17.12
C ILE A 248 2.27 -8.54 17.45
N ILE A 249 3.13 -8.83 18.44
CA ILE A 249 4.24 -7.92 18.81
C ILE A 249 5.21 -7.75 17.64
N GLY A 250 5.65 -8.85 17.02
CA GLY A 250 6.58 -8.80 15.89
C GLY A 250 6.02 -8.10 14.65
N GLU A 251 4.74 -8.30 14.34
CA GLU A 251 4.05 -7.60 13.24
C GLU A 251 3.92 -6.10 13.51
N LEU A 252 3.66 -5.70 14.77
CA LEU A 252 3.59 -4.29 15.14
C LEU A 252 4.97 -3.62 15.05
N GLU A 253 6.03 -4.31 15.48
CA GLU A 253 7.40 -3.84 15.27
C GLU A 253 7.73 -3.65 13.79
N ASP A 254 7.34 -4.59 12.93
CA ASP A 254 7.57 -4.48 11.49
C ASP A 254 6.88 -3.24 10.91
N VAL A 255 5.62 -3.00 11.28
CA VAL A 255 4.88 -1.81 10.82
C VAL A 255 5.58 -0.54 11.28
N ILE A 256 6.01 -0.49 12.54
CA ILE A 256 6.73 0.67 13.10
C ILE A 256 8.08 0.87 12.39
N LEU A 257 8.84 -0.19 12.10
CA LEU A 257 10.10 -0.10 11.39
C LEU A 257 9.90 0.30 9.92
N GLU A 258 8.88 -0.21 9.26
CA GLU A 258 8.60 0.07 7.86
C GLU A 258 8.13 1.51 7.66
N LYS A 259 7.09 1.94 8.41
CA LYS A 259 6.45 3.26 8.26
C LYS A 259 7.10 4.36 9.11
N GLY A 260 7.90 3.99 10.11
CA GLY A 260 8.44 4.91 11.13
C GLY A 260 7.42 5.33 12.20
N HIS A 261 6.18 4.84 12.11
CA HIS A 261 5.09 5.10 13.04
C HIS A 261 4.01 4.01 12.91
N SER A 262 3.09 3.94 13.87
CA SER A 262 1.90 3.08 13.80
C SER A 262 0.65 3.83 14.24
N HIS A 263 -0.51 3.42 13.73
CA HIS A 263 -1.81 3.97 14.10
C HIS A 263 -2.72 2.89 14.72
N PHE A 264 -3.83 3.33 15.31
CA PHE A 264 -4.88 2.43 15.83
C PHE A 264 -5.35 1.39 14.80
N MET A 265 -5.51 1.79 13.53
CA MET A 265 -5.94 0.88 12.46
C MET A 265 -4.93 -0.25 12.22
N ASP A 266 -3.61 0.05 12.30
CA ASP A 266 -2.57 -0.98 12.16
C ASP A 266 -2.66 -2.00 13.30
N LEU A 267 -2.79 -1.51 14.54
CA LEU A 267 -2.94 -2.35 15.74
C LEU A 267 -4.17 -3.26 15.63
N ARG A 268 -5.32 -2.68 15.28
CA ARG A 268 -6.57 -3.41 15.07
C ARG A 268 -6.40 -4.49 14.01
N ASP A 269 -5.84 -4.14 12.86
CA ASP A 269 -5.73 -5.04 11.73
C ASP A 269 -4.79 -6.22 12.04
N ILE A 270 -3.68 -6.00 12.74
CA ILE A 270 -2.78 -7.06 13.23
C ILE A 270 -3.51 -8.03 14.16
N ILE A 271 -4.30 -7.52 15.11
CA ILE A 271 -5.10 -8.35 16.03
C ILE A 271 -6.20 -9.10 15.26
N SER A 272 -6.85 -8.44 14.29
CA SER A 272 -7.91 -9.02 13.47
C SER A 272 -7.45 -10.21 12.61
N ARG A 273 -6.15 -10.30 12.29
CA ARG A 273 -5.57 -11.39 11.47
C ARG A 273 -4.98 -12.53 12.29
N ASN A 274 -4.62 -12.28 13.55
CA ASN A 274 -4.01 -13.28 14.44
C ASN A 274 -5.06 -14.01 15.32
N GLN A 275 -4.70 -15.16 15.89
CA GLN A 275 -5.65 -16.02 16.62
C GLN A 275 -5.91 -15.60 18.07
N LEU A 276 -5.03 -14.78 18.66
CA LEU A 276 -5.28 -14.17 19.97
C LEU A 276 -6.27 -13.01 19.78
N LYS A 277 -7.52 -13.27 20.13
CA LYS A 277 -8.66 -12.37 19.98
C LYS A 277 -9.07 -11.72 21.29
N LEU A 278 -9.87 -10.66 21.19
CA LEU A 278 -10.56 -10.05 22.31
C LEU A 278 -11.60 -11.02 22.90
N GLU A 279 -11.67 -11.06 24.23
CA GLU A 279 -12.76 -11.72 24.95
C GLU A 279 -14.03 -10.85 24.87
N ASP A 280 -15.18 -11.43 25.26
CA ASP A 280 -16.43 -10.68 25.32
C ASP A 280 -16.35 -9.62 26.44
N LEU A 281 -16.97 -8.47 26.22
CA LEU A 281 -16.93 -7.31 27.11
C LEU A 281 -17.57 -7.59 28.47
N GLN A 282 -16.93 -7.10 29.52
CA GLN A 282 -17.57 -6.97 30.83
C GLN A 282 -18.32 -5.63 30.96
N THR A 283 -19.31 -5.55 31.86
CA THR A 283 -20.20 -4.37 32.01
C THR A 283 -19.46 -3.05 32.19
N MET A 284 -18.35 -3.04 32.92
CA MET A 284 -17.53 -1.83 33.15
C MET A 284 -16.65 -1.45 31.96
N GLU A 285 -16.32 -2.41 31.08
CA GLU A 285 -15.49 -2.19 29.89
C GLU A 285 -16.27 -1.49 28.76
N VAL A 286 -17.60 -1.55 28.80
CA VAL A 286 -18.49 -0.83 27.88
C VAL A 286 -18.29 0.68 27.95
N LEU A 287 -17.97 1.22 29.13
CA LEU A 287 -17.79 2.67 29.36
C LEU A 287 -16.33 3.12 29.21
N CYS A 288 -15.37 2.30 29.66
CA CYS A 288 -13.95 2.67 29.69
C CYS A 288 -13.19 2.37 28.38
N GLY A 289 -13.80 1.59 27.49
CA GLY A 289 -13.20 1.08 26.26
C GLY A 289 -12.68 -0.35 26.43
N ASP A 290 -12.72 -1.12 25.35
CA ASP A 290 -12.27 -2.51 25.30
C ASP A 290 -10.74 -2.66 25.48
N ALA A 291 -10.25 -3.90 25.54
CA ALA A 291 -8.81 -4.16 25.69
C ALA A 291 -7.98 -3.58 24.53
N LEU A 292 -8.54 -3.46 23.32
CA LEU A 292 -7.88 -2.81 22.18
C LEU A 292 -7.68 -1.31 22.46
N ALA A 293 -8.73 -0.60 22.88
CA ALA A 293 -8.66 0.84 23.18
C ALA A 293 -7.71 1.16 24.36
N ARG A 294 -7.65 0.28 25.37
CA ARG A 294 -6.68 0.40 26.47
C ARG A 294 -5.25 0.19 26.00
N THR A 295 -5.02 -0.82 25.16
CA THR A 295 -3.69 -1.12 24.60
C THR A 295 -3.20 0.00 23.69
N ASP A 296 -4.05 0.53 22.82
CA ASP A 296 -3.78 1.72 21.98
C ASP A 296 -3.33 2.93 22.83
N ARG A 297 -4.08 3.22 23.91
CA ARG A 297 -3.73 4.31 24.83
C ARG A 297 -2.38 4.08 25.53
N ALA A 298 -2.11 2.85 25.96
CA ALA A 298 -0.86 2.49 26.62
C ALA A 298 0.34 2.60 25.65
N LEU A 299 0.19 2.08 24.43
CA LEU A 299 1.22 2.20 23.39
C LEU A 299 1.53 3.66 23.06
N SER A 300 0.52 4.53 22.98
CA SER A 300 0.74 5.96 22.72
C SER A 300 1.52 6.67 23.84
N GLN A 301 1.37 6.21 25.08
CA GLN A 301 2.11 6.74 26.23
C GLN A 301 3.55 6.25 26.27
N VAL A 302 3.79 4.97 25.96
CA VAL A 302 5.12 4.35 26.03
C VAL A 302 5.98 4.68 24.79
N LEU A 303 5.34 4.94 23.65
CA LEU A 303 5.99 5.22 22.36
C LEU A 303 5.57 6.60 21.81
N PRO A 304 5.90 7.71 22.51
CA PRO A 304 5.49 9.04 22.10
C PRO A 304 6.07 9.40 20.72
N GLY A 305 5.21 9.92 19.83
CA GLY A 305 5.58 10.33 18.47
C GLY A 305 5.84 9.20 17.47
N ILE A 306 5.77 7.93 17.93
CA ILE A 306 5.89 6.71 17.12
C ILE A 306 4.52 6.03 17.01
N HIS A 307 3.80 5.82 18.11
CA HIS A 307 2.43 5.30 18.07
C HIS A 307 1.41 6.44 18.22
N ASN A 308 0.60 6.65 17.19
CA ASN A 308 -0.46 7.63 17.19
C ASN A 308 -1.76 6.97 17.64
N GLN A 309 -2.31 7.51 18.72
CA GLN A 309 -3.58 7.07 19.26
C GLN A 309 -4.71 7.22 18.23
N GLY A 310 -5.67 6.31 18.24
CA GLY A 310 -6.86 6.40 17.39
C GLY A 310 -7.62 7.72 17.51
N GLU A 311 -8.04 8.26 16.37
CA GLU A 311 -8.86 9.46 16.29
C GLU A 311 -10.21 9.30 17.03
N ILE A 312 -10.84 10.43 17.39
CA ILE A 312 -12.05 10.42 18.21
C ILE A 312 -13.15 9.57 17.56
N TYR A 313 -13.36 9.71 16.24
CA TYR A 313 -14.39 8.97 15.52
C TYR A 313 -14.12 7.46 15.47
N LEU A 314 -12.85 7.04 15.31
CA LEU A 314 -12.46 5.62 15.31
C LEU A 314 -12.66 4.99 16.68
N ARG A 315 -12.27 5.70 17.75
CA ARG A 315 -12.48 5.21 19.12
C ARG A 315 -13.95 5.10 19.46
N PHE A 316 -14.75 6.09 19.07
CA PHE A 316 -16.20 6.06 19.27
C PHE A 316 -16.85 4.91 18.50
N LEU A 317 -16.47 4.71 17.23
CA LEU A 317 -16.93 3.59 16.43
C LEU A 317 -16.52 2.24 17.04
N GLN A 318 -15.28 2.12 17.55
CA GLN A 318 -14.83 0.92 18.24
C GLN A 318 -15.71 0.63 19.46
N ILE A 319 -15.95 1.61 20.32
CA ILE A 319 -16.79 1.45 21.52
C ILE A 319 -18.21 1.00 21.12
N ILE A 320 -18.85 1.67 20.16
CA ILE A 320 -20.20 1.28 19.71
C ILE A 320 -20.21 -0.14 19.13
N SER A 321 -19.28 -0.43 18.22
CA SER A 321 -19.20 -1.74 17.58
C SER A 321 -18.88 -2.86 18.58
N SER A 322 -18.12 -2.55 19.64
CA SER A 322 -17.81 -3.48 20.70
C SER A 322 -19.05 -3.90 21.47
N ILE A 323 -20.03 -3.01 21.66
CA ILE A 323 -21.32 -3.35 22.29
C ILE A 323 -22.07 -4.36 21.42
N PHE A 324 -22.10 -4.13 20.10
CA PHE A 324 -22.81 -5.02 19.17
C PHE A 324 -22.11 -6.35 18.93
N PHE A 325 -20.78 -6.42 18.96
CA PHE A 325 -20.03 -7.62 18.57
C PHE A 325 -19.37 -8.35 19.74
N GLY A 326 -19.03 -7.61 20.79
CA GLY A 326 -18.37 -8.10 22.00
C GLY A 326 -19.32 -8.46 23.14
N THR A 327 -20.65 -8.30 22.98
CA THR A 327 -21.63 -8.79 23.98
C THR A 327 -22.53 -9.88 23.38
N PRO A 328 -22.98 -10.87 24.17
CA PRO A 328 -23.91 -11.90 23.69
C PRO A 328 -25.22 -11.32 23.16
N THR A 329 -25.80 -10.34 23.88
CA THR A 329 -27.06 -9.67 23.53
C THR A 329 -26.90 -8.81 22.28
N GLY A 330 -25.85 -7.99 22.20
CA GLY A 330 -25.56 -7.19 21.01
C GLY A 330 -25.35 -8.04 19.77
N ARG A 331 -24.70 -9.20 19.90
CA ARG A 331 -24.46 -10.12 18.78
C ARG A 331 -25.75 -10.79 18.33
N TRP A 332 -26.62 -11.14 19.27
CA TRP A 332 -27.96 -11.63 18.96
C TRP A 332 -28.76 -10.58 18.20
N LEU A 333 -28.80 -9.32 18.68
CA LEU A 333 -29.45 -8.21 17.98
C LEU A 333 -28.88 -7.99 16.58
N SER A 334 -27.56 -7.99 16.44
CA SER A 334 -26.88 -7.86 15.14
C SER A 334 -27.27 -8.96 14.16
N LYS A 335 -27.23 -10.20 14.63
CA LYS A 335 -27.43 -11.38 13.81
C LYS A 335 -28.89 -11.61 13.42
N TYR A 336 -29.82 -11.34 14.32
CA TYR A 336 -31.23 -11.69 14.16
C TYR A 336 -32.17 -10.50 13.95
N ILE A 337 -31.72 -9.26 14.20
CA ILE A 337 -32.51 -8.05 13.95
C ILE A 337 -31.84 -7.16 12.91
N PHE A 338 -30.65 -6.61 13.17
CA PHE A 338 -30.07 -5.61 12.28
C PHE A 338 -29.73 -6.16 10.89
N ILE A 339 -29.12 -7.35 10.79
CA ILE A 339 -28.81 -7.95 9.48
C ILE A 339 -30.09 -8.30 8.71
N PRO A 340 -31.09 -9.01 9.28
CA PRO A 340 -32.33 -9.31 8.57
C PRO A 340 -33.12 -8.07 8.14
N PHE A 341 -33.36 -7.11 9.04
CA PHE A 341 -34.13 -5.90 8.73
C PHE A 341 -33.35 -4.94 7.82
N GLY A 342 -32.07 -4.72 8.09
CA GLY A 342 -31.22 -3.88 7.23
C GLY A 342 -31.04 -4.48 5.83
N GLY A 343 -30.82 -5.79 5.76
CA GLY A 343 -30.76 -6.51 4.48
C GLY A 343 -32.08 -6.50 3.74
N SER A 344 -33.21 -6.63 4.45
CA SER A 344 -34.57 -6.50 3.88
C SER A 344 -34.81 -5.12 3.29
N PHE A 345 -34.50 -4.07 4.06
CA PHE A 345 -34.61 -2.68 3.62
C PHE A 345 -33.82 -2.45 2.32
N ILE A 346 -32.55 -2.88 2.29
CA ILE A 346 -31.70 -2.74 1.09
C ILE A 346 -32.27 -3.57 -0.07
N LEU A 347 -32.70 -4.81 0.17
CA LEU A 347 -33.23 -5.69 -0.87
C LEU A 347 -34.50 -5.12 -1.49
N LEU A 348 -35.48 -4.74 -0.67
CA LEU A 348 -36.75 -4.19 -1.13
C LEU A 348 -36.57 -2.86 -1.84
N LEU A 349 -35.70 -2.00 -1.31
CA LEU A 349 -35.37 -0.74 -1.96
C LEU A 349 -34.70 -0.96 -3.31
N LEU A 350 -33.76 -1.91 -3.43
CA LEU A 350 -33.18 -2.27 -4.71
C LEU A 350 -34.25 -2.79 -5.68
N LEU A 351 -35.13 -3.68 -5.22
CA LEU A 351 -36.25 -4.19 -6.02
C LEU A 351 -37.20 -3.08 -6.45
N GLU A 352 -37.47 -2.09 -5.60
CA GLU A 352 -38.30 -0.93 -5.91
C GLU A 352 -37.63 -0.02 -6.94
N ILE A 353 -36.31 0.20 -6.84
CA ILE A 353 -35.55 0.95 -7.86
C ILE A 353 -35.63 0.25 -9.22
N PHE A 354 -35.51 -1.08 -9.24
CA PHE A 354 -35.65 -1.87 -10.48
C PHE A 354 -37.09 -1.89 -10.99
N SER A 355 -38.08 -2.01 -10.11
CA SER A 355 -39.49 -2.07 -10.48
C SER A 355 -39.97 -0.72 -11.00
N HIS A 356 -39.53 0.41 -10.43
CA HIS A 356 -39.94 1.76 -10.82
C HIS A 356 -39.73 2.04 -12.32
N HIS A 357 -38.77 1.36 -12.96
CA HIS A 357 -38.51 1.47 -14.40
C HIS A 357 -39.52 0.69 -15.28
N ILE A 358 -40.27 -0.25 -14.69
CA ILE A 358 -41.24 -1.11 -15.36
C ILE A 358 -42.67 -0.75 -14.91
N TYR A 359 -42.92 -0.73 -13.59
CA TYR A 359 -44.15 -0.32 -12.93
C TYR A 359 -43.84 0.28 -11.54
N PRO A 360 -44.40 1.44 -11.17
CA PRO A 360 -44.18 2.04 -9.85
C PRO A 360 -44.89 1.21 -8.76
N ILE A 361 -44.20 0.23 -8.21
CA ILE A 361 -44.68 -0.60 -7.09
C ILE A 361 -43.89 -0.18 -5.85
N HIS A 362 -44.60 0.28 -4.83
CA HIS A 362 -44.01 0.55 -3.52
C HIS A 362 -43.84 -0.76 -2.75
N LEU A 363 -42.60 -1.26 -2.70
CA LEU A 363 -42.26 -2.50 -1.99
C LEU A 363 -41.81 -2.24 -0.56
N LEU A 364 -41.40 -1.01 -0.26
CA LEU A 364 -40.96 -0.58 1.06
C LEU A 364 -42.14 -0.27 2.02
N THR A 365 -43.03 -1.25 2.22
CA THR A 365 -44.09 -1.18 3.24
C THR A 365 -43.65 -1.88 4.53
N LYS A 366 -44.42 -1.73 5.63
CA LYS A 366 -44.14 -2.43 6.89
C LYS A 366 -44.19 -3.95 6.70
N GLU A 367 -45.17 -4.43 5.94
CA GLU A 367 -45.36 -5.85 5.61
C GLU A 367 -44.24 -6.36 4.71
N GLY A 368 -43.87 -5.57 3.70
CA GLY A 368 -42.72 -5.84 2.84
C GLY A 368 -41.44 -5.99 3.67
N LEU A 369 -41.16 -5.03 4.55
CA LEU A 369 -39.97 -5.05 5.41
C LEU A 369 -39.92 -6.29 6.31
N LEU A 370 -41.04 -6.66 6.94
CA LEU A 370 -41.15 -7.86 7.78
C LEU A 370 -40.96 -9.14 6.96
N GLY A 371 -41.62 -9.25 5.81
CA GLY A 371 -41.48 -10.40 4.92
C GLY A 371 -40.06 -10.55 4.35
N GLY A 372 -39.46 -9.44 3.93
CA GLY A 372 -38.07 -9.40 3.49
C GLY A 372 -37.09 -9.70 4.63
N ALA A 373 -37.38 -9.30 5.87
CA ALA A 373 -36.53 -9.61 7.02
C ALA A 373 -36.56 -11.09 7.35
N LEU A 374 -37.74 -11.72 7.28
CA LEU A 374 -37.88 -13.17 7.39
C LEU A 374 -37.11 -13.89 6.26
N PHE A 375 -37.24 -13.42 5.02
CA PHE A 375 -36.52 -13.95 3.86
C PHE A 375 -34.99 -13.87 4.03
N VAL A 376 -34.45 -12.69 4.37
CA VAL A 376 -33.02 -12.48 4.59
C VAL A 376 -32.54 -13.27 5.81
N GLY A 377 -33.30 -13.29 6.90
CA GLY A 377 -32.98 -14.07 8.10
C GLY A 377 -32.86 -15.57 7.81
N LEU A 378 -33.79 -16.12 7.04
CA LEU A 378 -33.72 -17.51 6.57
C LEU A 378 -32.52 -17.73 5.64
N ALA A 379 -32.26 -16.82 4.71
CA ALA A 379 -31.11 -16.91 3.80
C ALA A 379 -29.76 -16.92 4.54
N VAL A 380 -29.62 -16.14 5.61
CA VAL A 380 -28.37 -16.08 6.38
C VAL A 380 -28.20 -17.30 7.29
N HIS A 381 -29.26 -17.67 8.03
CA HIS A 381 -29.13 -18.65 9.12
C HIS A 381 -29.49 -20.08 8.74
N ALA A 382 -30.34 -20.30 7.73
CA ALA A 382 -30.80 -21.63 7.34
C ALA A 382 -30.02 -22.16 6.12
N GLY A 383 -29.15 -23.16 6.36
CA GLY A 383 -28.40 -23.82 5.27
C GLY A 383 -29.30 -24.51 4.24
N TRP A 384 -30.43 -25.08 4.67
CA TRP A 384 -31.41 -25.70 3.78
C TRP A 384 -32.10 -24.69 2.87
N PHE A 385 -32.41 -23.50 3.37
CA PHE A 385 -33.06 -22.44 2.59
C PHE A 385 -32.10 -21.89 1.53
N ARG A 386 -30.80 -21.75 1.85
CA ARG A 386 -29.78 -21.45 0.84
C ARG A 386 -29.73 -22.50 -0.26
N LYS A 387 -29.72 -23.79 0.10
CA LYS A 387 -29.77 -24.89 -0.89
C LYS A 387 -31.03 -24.81 -1.74
N PHE A 388 -32.19 -24.54 -1.13
CA PHE A 388 -33.46 -24.35 -1.84
C PHE A 388 -33.42 -23.17 -2.83
N LEU A 389 -32.89 -22.01 -2.42
CA LEU A 389 -32.69 -20.87 -3.33
C LEU A 389 -31.74 -21.21 -4.49
N PHE A 390 -30.65 -21.93 -4.22
CA PHE A 390 -29.76 -22.42 -5.27
C PHE A 390 -30.46 -23.41 -6.21
N LEU A 391 -31.31 -24.29 -5.68
CA LEU A 391 -32.11 -25.23 -6.46
C LEU A 391 -33.16 -24.51 -7.32
N LEU A 392 -33.76 -23.42 -6.85
CA LEU A 392 -34.66 -22.57 -7.64
C LEU A 392 -33.93 -21.85 -8.79
N LEU A 393 -32.67 -21.48 -8.59
CA LEU A 393 -31.85 -20.84 -9.62
C LEU A 393 -31.31 -21.85 -10.66
N LEU A 394 -31.20 -23.13 -10.28
CA LEU A 394 -30.70 -24.20 -11.14
C LEU A 394 -31.50 -24.39 -12.45
N PRO A 395 -32.84 -24.47 -12.46
CA PRO A 395 -33.61 -24.56 -13.69
C PRO A 395 -33.47 -23.30 -14.54
N LEU A 396 -33.30 -22.12 -13.95
CA LEU A 396 -33.01 -20.90 -14.71
C LEU A 396 -31.65 -20.97 -15.40
N GLN A 397 -30.63 -21.45 -14.69
CA GLN A 397 -29.29 -21.66 -15.24
C GLN A 397 -29.27 -22.74 -16.31
N MET A 398 -30.01 -23.83 -16.10
CA MET A 398 -30.17 -24.91 -17.06
C MET A 398 -30.95 -24.44 -18.29
N ALA A 399 -32.04 -23.69 -18.11
CA ALA A 399 -32.80 -23.08 -19.20
C ALA A 399 -31.93 -22.11 -20.00
N TRP A 400 -31.10 -21.29 -19.35
CA TRP A 400 -30.15 -20.42 -20.04
C TRP A 400 -29.09 -21.20 -20.82
N ARG A 401 -28.53 -22.27 -20.23
CA ARG A 401 -27.55 -23.14 -20.91
C ARG A 401 -28.20 -23.87 -22.08
N PHE A 402 -29.42 -24.35 -21.91
CA PHE A 402 -30.21 -25.03 -22.94
C PHE A 402 -30.57 -24.06 -24.07
N PHE A 403 -31.05 -22.86 -23.76
CA PHE A 403 -31.29 -21.79 -24.73
C PHE A 403 -30.02 -21.47 -25.51
N ARG A 404 -28.89 -21.28 -24.82
CA ARG A 404 -27.60 -21.04 -25.46
C ARG A 404 -27.18 -22.20 -26.37
N TRP A 405 -27.38 -23.44 -25.92
CA TRP A 405 -27.10 -24.63 -26.72
C TRP A 405 -28.00 -24.71 -27.95
N LEU A 406 -29.30 -24.43 -27.81
CA LEU A 406 -30.30 -24.45 -28.86
C LEU A 406 -30.01 -23.37 -29.91
N VAL A 407 -29.62 -22.17 -29.48
CA VAL A 407 -29.13 -21.11 -30.38
C VAL A 407 -27.83 -21.54 -31.07
N GLN A 408 -26.88 -22.16 -30.37
CA GLN A 408 -25.61 -22.60 -30.96
C GLN A 408 -25.73 -23.78 -31.93
N LYS A 409 -26.72 -24.66 -31.74
CA LYS A 409 -26.99 -25.83 -32.60
C LYS A 409 -28.03 -25.56 -33.69
N SER A 410 -28.72 -24.42 -33.64
CA SER A 410 -29.63 -24.00 -34.70
C SER A 410 -28.92 -23.91 -36.06
N PRO A 411 -29.58 -24.29 -37.17
CA PRO A 411 -29.04 -24.11 -38.52
C PRO A 411 -28.62 -22.65 -38.76
N ALA A 412 -27.50 -22.44 -39.45
CA ALA A 412 -26.98 -21.10 -39.72
C ALA A 412 -28.03 -20.20 -40.38
N TRP A 413 -28.81 -20.73 -41.33
CA TRP A 413 -29.89 -19.98 -41.99
C TRP A 413 -30.95 -19.48 -41.00
N PHE A 414 -31.40 -20.32 -40.05
CA PHE A 414 -32.41 -19.94 -39.07
C PHE A 414 -31.89 -18.89 -38.09
N ARG A 415 -30.61 -19.02 -37.72
CA ARG A 415 -29.94 -18.09 -36.82
C ARG A 415 -29.76 -16.71 -37.46
N ASP A 416 -29.26 -16.70 -38.69
CA ASP A 416 -28.85 -15.48 -39.37
C ASP A 416 -30.02 -14.75 -40.03
N PHE A 417 -31.07 -15.47 -40.45
CA PHE A 417 -32.25 -14.90 -41.10
C PHE A 417 -33.41 -14.60 -40.13
N PHE A 418 -33.51 -15.32 -39.01
CA PHE A 418 -34.65 -15.19 -38.09
C PHE A 418 -34.24 -14.77 -36.67
N LEU A 419 -33.43 -15.58 -35.96
CA LEU A 419 -33.13 -15.33 -34.54
C LEU A 419 -32.38 -14.02 -34.29
N PHE A 420 -31.29 -13.76 -35.03
CA PHE A 420 -30.50 -12.55 -34.83
C PHE A 420 -31.28 -11.28 -35.22
N PRO A 421 -31.94 -11.20 -36.39
CA PRO A 421 -32.81 -10.06 -36.71
C PRO A 421 -33.90 -9.84 -35.68
N LEU A 422 -34.57 -10.89 -35.20
CA LEU A 422 -35.59 -10.80 -34.17
C LEU A 422 -35.05 -10.17 -32.87
N ILE A 423 -33.93 -10.69 -32.36
CA ILE A 423 -33.30 -10.17 -31.14
C ILE A 423 -32.83 -8.72 -31.33
N SER A 424 -32.17 -8.42 -32.44
CA SER A 424 -31.69 -7.07 -32.74
C SER A 424 -32.83 -6.06 -32.86
N SER A 425 -33.95 -6.43 -33.49
CA SER A 425 -35.14 -5.59 -33.57
C SER A 425 -35.81 -5.38 -32.22
N LEU A 426 -35.86 -6.40 -31.36
CA LEU A 426 -36.35 -6.25 -29.98
C LEU A 426 -35.47 -5.31 -29.15
N VAL A 427 -34.15 -5.42 -29.26
CA VAL A 427 -33.20 -4.52 -28.59
C VAL A 427 -33.35 -3.09 -29.10
N PHE A 428 -33.52 -2.90 -30.41
CA PHE A 428 -33.75 -1.59 -31.01
C PHE A 428 -35.03 -0.94 -30.49
N ILE A 429 -36.12 -1.69 -30.39
CA ILE A 429 -37.38 -1.21 -29.81
C ILE A 429 -37.22 -0.88 -28.33
N ALA A 430 -36.52 -1.72 -27.57
CA ALA A 430 -36.25 -1.45 -26.16
C ALA A 430 -35.46 -0.15 -25.98
N LEU A 431 -34.49 0.12 -26.86
CA LEU A 431 -33.75 1.39 -26.89
C LEU A 431 -34.66 2.57 -27.22
N ILE A 432 -35.46 2.49 -28.29
CA ILE A 432 -36.43 3.53 -28.65
C ILE A 432 -37.39 3.80 -27.48
N HIS A 433 -37.88 2.74 -26.83
CA HIS A 433 -38.75 2.86 -25.66
C HIS A 433 -38.05 3.58 -24.51
N PHE A 434 -36.80 3.22 -24.20
CA PHE A 434 -36.07 3.84 -23.10
C PHE A 434 -35.70 5.31 -23.38
N THR A 435 -35.37 5.66 -24.63
CA THR A 435 -34.85 6.99 -24.96
C THR A 435 -35.91 7.97 -25.46
N LEU A 436 -36.91 7.49 -26.20
CA LEU A 436 -37.83 8.34 -26.96
C LEU A 436 -39.30 8.19 -26.55
N LYS A 437 -39.66 7.28 -25.65
CA LYS A 437 -41.08 7.05 -25.25
C LYS A 437 -41.81 8.35 -24.90
N GLU A 438 -41.23 9.19 -24.05
CA GLU A 438 -41.85 10.47 -23.64
C GLU A 438 -42.09 11.42 -24.82
N GLN A 439 -41.16 11.42 -25.79
CA GLN A 439 -41.30 12.23 -27.01
C GLN A 439 -42.36 11.65 -27.94
N LEU A 440 -42.40 10.32 -28.09
CA LEU A 440 -43.38 9.62 -28.94
C LEU A 440 -44.81 9.81 -28.42
N ILE A 441 -45.02 9.77 -27.10
CA ILE A 441 -46.34 9.99 -26.48
C ILE A 441 -46.89 11.38 -26.83
N ARG A 442 -46.03 12.41 -26.96
CA ARG A 442 -46.43 13.79 -27.30
C ARG A 442 -47.08 13.90 -28.69
N TYR A 443 -46.74 13.00 -29.62
CA TYR A 443 -47.29 12.98 -30.98
C TYR A 443 -48.48 12.01 -31.15
N CYS A 444 -49.03 11.49 -30.05
CA CYS A 444 -50.18 10.59 -30.10
C CYS A 444 -51.42 11.32 -30.66
N PRO A 445 -52.07 10.80 -31.72
CA PRO A 445 -53.31 11.37 -32.22
C PRO A 445 -54.42 11.29 -31.17
N SER A 446 -55.25 12.33 -31.08
CA SER A 446 -56.30 12.45 -30.05
C SER A 446 -57.37 11.36 -30.09
N PHE A 447 -57.53 10.66 -31.23
CA PHE A 447 -58.49 9.58 -31.42
C PHE A 447 -57.96 8.18 -31.05
N LEU A 448 -56.68 8.03 -30.69
CA LEU A 448 -56.05 6.76 -30.31
C LEU A 448 -55.67 6.75 -28.84
N LYS A 449 -55.87 5.63 -28.15
CA LYS A 449 -55.31 5.44 -26.80
C LYS A 449 -53.79 5.34 -26.91
N VAL A 450 -53.06 5.97 -25.99
CA VAL A 450 -51.58 5.98 -25.96
C VAL A 450 -50.98 4.57 -26.02
N LYS A 451 -51.61 3.59 -25.34
CA LYS A 451 -51.16 2.20 -25.36
C LYS A 451 -51.23 1.58 -26.75
N ASP A 452 -52.32 1.84 -27.47
CA ASP A 452 -52.55 1.28 -28.81
C ASP A 452 -51.67 1.99 -29.84
N PHE A 453 -51.52 3.32 -29.74
CA PHE A 453 -50.60 4.10 -30.56
C PHE A 453 -49.15 3.60 -30.43
N LEU A 454 -48.65 3.45 -29.20
CA LEU A 454 -47.31 2.92 -28.97
C LEU A 454 -47.16 1.48 -29.46
N PHE A 455 -48.18 0.64 -29.30
CA PHE A 455 -48.16 -0.74 -29.79
C PHE A 455 -47.99 -0.80 -31.32
N TYR A 456 -48.83 -0.09 -32.07
CA TYR A 456 -48.74 -0.05 -33.53
C TYR A 456 -47.42 0.57 -34.00
N LEU A 457 -46.96 1.62 -33.34
CA LEU A 457 -45.70 2.27 -33.67
C LEU A 457 -44.50 1.34 -33.43
N TYR A 458 -44.46 0.64 -32.29
CA TYR A 458 -43.41 -0.35 -32.03
C TYR A 458 -43.51 -1.56 -32.96
N LEU A 459 -44.71 -1.97 -33.36
CA LEU A 459 -44.91 -3.02 -34.36
C LEU A 459 -44.37 -2.60 -35.73
N ILE A 460 -44.63 -1.37 -36.16
CA ILE A 460 -44.08 -0.81 -37.41
C ILE A 460 -42.55 -0.75 -37.33
N PHE A 461 -41.99 -0.20 -36.24
CA PHE A 461 -40.54 -0.18 -36.05
C PHE A 461 -39.93 -1.57 -35.97
N PHE A 462 -40.63 -2.54 -35.38
CA PHE A 462 -40.21 -3.94 -35.37
C PHE A 462 -40.11 -4.50 -36.77
N LEU A 463 -41.19 -4.39 -37.56
CA LEU A 463 -41.27 -4.93 -38.91
C LEU A 463 -40.24 -4.26 -39.84
N LEU A 464 -40.10 -2.93 -39.74
CA LEU A 464 -39.10 -2.18 -40.49
C LEU A 464 -37.67 -2.58 -40.09
N SER A 465 -37.38 -2.66 -38.79
CA SER A 465 -36.07 -3.08 -38.30
C SER A 465 -35.74 -4.51 -38.73
N PHE A 466 -36.70 -5.43 -38.57
CA PHE A 466 -36.54 -6.84 -38.92
C PHE A 466 -36.27 -7.01 -40.42
N GLY A 467 -37.01 -6.30 -41.26
CA GLY A 467 -36.79 -6.27 -42.71
C GLY A 467 -35.45 -5.66 -43.09
N LEU A 468 -35.11 -4.48 -42.54
CA LEU A 468 -33.86 -3.77 -42.84
C LEU A 468 -32.62 -4.57 -42.44
N ILE A 469 -32.63 -5.23 -41.28
CA ILE A 469 -31.51 -6.05 -40.80
C ILE A 469 -31.27 -7.26 -41.71
N ASN A 470 -32.32 -7.80 -42.34
CA ASN A 470 -32.25 -8.92 -43.29
C ASN A 470 -31.82 -8.52 -44.71
N THR A 471 -31.71 -7.23 -45.02
CA THR A 471 -31.16 -6.78 -46.31
C THR A 471 -29.64 -7.02 -46.41
N PRO A 472 -29.05 -7.06 -47.63
CA PRO A 472 -27.60 -7.18 -47.79
C PRO A 472 -26.79 -6.11 -47.05
N MET A 473 -27.32 -4.88 -46.97
CA MET A 473 -26.69 -3.78 -46.24
C MET A 473 -26.82 -3.98 -44.72
N GLY A 474 -27.99 -4.42 -44.25
CA GLY A 474 -28.23 -4.76 -42.84
C GLY A 474 -27.34 -5.90 -42.35
N MET A 475 -27.15 -6.94 -43.15
CA MET A 475 -26.25 -8.05 -42.83
C MET A 475 -24.78 -7.60 -42.72
N LYS A 476 -24.30 -6.72 -43.61
CA LYS A 476 -22.95 -6.14 -43.52
C LYS A 476 -22.78 -5.28 -42.26
N PHE A 477 -23.75 -4.41 -41.97
CA PHE A 477 -23.73 -3.57 -40.78
C PHE A 477 -23.73 -4.42 -39.50
N ARG A 478 -24.58 -5.46 -39.44
CA ARG A 478 -24.61 -6.44 -38.34
C ARG A 478 -23.27 -7.11 -38.14
N ASN A 479 -22.66 -7.61 -39.22
CA ASN A 479 -21.36 -8.29 -39.14
C ASN A 479 -20.27 -7.33 -38.65
N LEU A 480 -20.28 -6.07 -39.08
CA LEU A 480 -19.35 -5.04 -38.60
C LEU A 480 -19.55 -4.73 -37.11
N VAL A 481 -20.80 -4.64 -36.64
CA VAL A 481 -21.10 -4.47 -35.21
C VAL A 481 -20.71 -5.71 -34.41
N TYR A 482 -20.91 -6.91 -34.94
CA TYR A 482 -20.55 -8.17 -34.29
C TYR A 482 -19.02 -8.35 -34.21
N GLU A 483 -18.31 -8.03 -35.29
CA GLU A 483 -16.84 -7.96 -35.32
C GLU A 483 -16.32 -6.90 -34.37
N GLY A 484 -16.91 -5.70 -34.35
CA GLY A 484 -16.59 -4.63 -33.41
C GLY A 484 -16.84 -5.04 -31.96
N TYR A 485 -17.95 -5.71 -31.67
CA TYR A 485 -18.25 -6.27 -30.35
C TYR A 485 -17.26 -7.37 -29.98
N ASN A 486 -16.91 -8.29 -30.89
CA ASN A 486 -15.95 -9.33 -30.60
C ASN A 486 -14.55 -8.77 -30.39
N LEU A 487 -14.12 -7.79 -31.19
CA LEU A 487 -12.86 -7.08 -31.04
C LEU A 487 -12.83 -6.30 -29.72
N LEU A 488 -13.92 -5.59 -29.37
CA LEU A 488 -14.07 -4.91 -28.09
C LEU A 488 -14.17 -5.88 -26.92
N ALA A 489 -14.87 -7.00 -27.03
CA ALA A 489 -15.00 -8.00 -25.97
C ALA A 489 -13.71 -8.80 -25.79
N HIS A 490 -12.91 -8.95 -26.85
CA HIS A 490 -11.59 -9.55 -26.79
C HIS A 490 -10.54 -8.56 -26.27
N SER A 491 -10.62 -7.28 -26.66
CA SER A 491 -9.72 -6.21 -26.18
C SER A 491 -10.05 -5.78 -24.75
N LEU A 492 -11.33 -5.64 -24.41
CA LEU A 492 -11.89 -5.48 -23.05
C LEU A 492 -12.15 -6.83 -22.36
N GLY A 493 -11.52 -7.90 -22.84
CA GLY A 493 -11.63 -9.22 -22.21
C GLY A 493 -11.35 -9.12 -20.71
N LYS A 494 -11.86 -10.08 -19.91
CA LYS A 494 -11.75 -10.10 -18.44
C LYS A 494 -10.39 -9.56 -17.93
N ARG A 495 -9.30 -9.90 -18.62
CA ARG A 495 -7.93 -9.40 -18.38
C ARG A 495 -7.79 -7.87 -18.33
N VAL A 496 -8.30 -7.12 -19.31
CA VAL A 496 -8.08 -5.67 -19.41
C VAL A 496 -8.98 -4.89 -18.45
N LEU A 497 -10.27 -5.22 -18.38
CA LEU A 497 -11.20 -4.58 -17.44
C LEU A 497 -10.77 -4.75 -15.98
N LEU A 498 -10.25 -5.93 -15.64
CA LEU A 498 -9.74 -6.16 -14.30
C LEU A 498 -8.36 -5.51 -14.11
N GLN A 499 -7.48 -5.49 -15.12
CA GLN A 499 -6.23 -4.72 -15.02
C GLN A 499 -6.46 -3.22 -14.86
N SER A 500 -7.48 -2.63 -15.48
CA SER A 500 -7.82 -1.22 -15.32
C SER A 500 -8.38 -0.95 -13.93
N LEU A 501 -9.32 -1.77 -13.45
CA LEU A 501 -9.84 -1.67 -12.07
C LEU A 501 -8.71 -1.76 -11.03
N PHE A 502 -7.73 -2.65 -11.23
CA PHE A 502 -6.58 -2.77 -10.32
C PHE A 502 -5.47 -1.75 -10.57
N GLY A 503 -5.39 -1.18 -11.77
CA GLY A 503 -4.66 0.05 -12.03
C GLY A 503 -5.20 1.18 -11.17
N ILE A 504 -6.53 1.32 -11.13
CA ILE A 504 -7.23 2.31 -10.31
C ILE A 504 -7.00 2.05 -8.82
N ILE A 505 -7.15 0.82 -8.31
CA ILE A 505 -6.85 0.51 -6.88
C ILE A 505 -5.41 0.86 -6.52
N ARG A 506 -4.43 0.48 -7.35
CA ARG A 506 -3.01 0.77 -7.07
C ARG A 506 -2.71 2.26 -7.13
N LEU A 507 -3.25 2.96 -8.12
CA LEU A 507 -3.15 4.42 -8.21
C LEU A 507 -3.75 5.06 -6.97
N PHE A 508 -4.94 4.63 -6.58
CA PHE A 508 -5.64 5.11 -5.40
C PHE A 508 -4.85 4.87 -4.11
N ARG A 509 -4.34 3.66 -3.89
CA ARG A 509 -3.48 3.34 -2.74
C ARG A 509 -2.23 4.23 -2.72
N LYS A 510 -1.61 4.48 -3.87
CA LYS A 510 -0.47 5.40 -3.98
C LYS A 510 -0.87 6.84 -3.64
N LEU A 511 -2.03 7.30 -4.11
CA LEU A 511 -2.54 8.64 -3.81
C LEU A 511 -2.84 8.80 -2.31
N LEU A 512 -3.54 7.84 -1.69
CA LEU A 512 -3.77 7.82 -0.25
C LEU A 512 -2.47 7.86 0.55
N LEU A 513 -1.54 6.94 0.26
CA LEU A 513 -0.24 6.90 0.92
C LEU A 513 0.52 8.22 0.73
N ALA A 514 0.46 8.83 -0.45
CA ALA A 514 1.07 10.13 -0.70
C ALA A 514 0.39 11.25 0.10
N MET A 515 -0.93 11.23 0.24
CA MET A 515 -1.68 12.20 1.04
C MET A 515 -1.38 12.05 2.53
N GLU A 516 -1.47 10.82 3.08
CA GLU A 516 -1.08 10.49 4.46
C GLU A 516 0.36 10.91 4.74
N HIS A 517 1.27 10.58 3.82
CA HIS A 517 2.66 10.97 3.92
C HIS A 517 2.83 12.50 3.91
N THR A 518 2.10 13.22 3.04
CA THR A 518 2.15 14.68 2.98
C THR A 518 1.66 15.30 4.29
N ILE A 519 0.56 14.79 4.85
CA ILE A 519 0.03 15.26 6.13
C ILE A 519 1.07 15.07 7.24
N TYR A 520 1.70 13.90 7.29
CA TYR A 520 2.75 13.58 8.26
C TYR A 520 4.03 14.42 8.04
N LEU A 521 4.45 14.64 6.80
CA LEU A 521 5.65 15.41 6.46
C LEU A 521 5.57 16.84 6.99
N VAL A 522 4.39 17.47 6.90
CA VAL A 522 4.21 18.82 7.45
C VAL A 522 4.36 18.81 8.96
N ILE A 523 3.78 17.82 9.66
CA ILE A 523 3.97 17.66 11.11
C ILE A 523 5.45 17.42 11.43
N GLU A 524 6.13 16.56 10.67
CA GLU A 524 7.55 16.24 10.82
C GLU A 524 8.45 17.47 10.65
N TYR A 525 8.12 18.36 9.72
CA TYR A 525 8.83 19.62 9.48
C TYR A 525 8.59 20.64 10.60
N LEU A 526 7.37 20.68 11.13
CA LEU A 526 6.97 21.57 12.23
C LEU A 526 7.42 21.08 13.62
N ARG A 527 8.09 19.92 13.73
CA ARG A 527 8.65 19.45 15.00
C ARG A 527 9.73 20.38 15.52
N PHE A 528 9.78 20.55 16.84
CA PHE A 528 10.77 21.37 17.51
C PHE A 528 12.08 20.62 17.68
N ILE A 529 13.19 21.30 17.45
CA ILE A 529 14.54 20.77 17.63
C ILE A 529 15.24 21.54 18.75
N GLN A 530 15.98 20.82 19.59
CA GLN A 530 16.79 21.44 20.64
C GLN A 530 17.81 22.43 20.04
N GLY A 531 17.89 23.64 20.59
CA GLY A 531 18.81 24.68 20.11
C GLY A 531 18.28 25.56 18.97
N GLU A 532 17.02 25.39 18.54
CA GLU A 532 16.42 26.28 17.52
C GLU A 532 16.25 27.72 18.00
N ARG A 533 16.49 28.68 17.08
CA ARG A 533 16.23 30.12 17.27
C ARG A 533 14.77 30.35 17.68
N ARG A 534 14.56 31.32 18.59
CA ARG A 534 13.23 31.63 19.15
C ARG A 534 12.19 31.94 18.07
N ASP A 535 12.57 32.69 17.04
CA ASP A 535 11.69 33.08 15.92
C ASP A 535 11.14 31.86 15.14
N ILE A 536 12.00 30.87 14.90
CA ILE A 536 11.63 29.61 14.23
C ILE A 536 10.70 28.79 15.13
N ARG A 537 10.95 28.78 16.44
CA ARG A 537 10.09 28.09 17.40
C ARG A 537 8.69 28.70 17.44
N ILE A 538 8.57 30.03 17.50
CA ILE A 538 7.27 30.70 17.54
C ILE A 538 6.48 30.45 16.24
N SER A 539 7.13 30.59 15.08
CA SER A 539 6.49 30.32 13.79
C SER A 539 6.04 28.87 13.65
N LYS A 540 6.86 27.89 14.07
CA LYS A 540 6.47 26.47 14.11
C LYS A 540 5.28 26.24 15.05
N ALA A 541 5.25 26.88 16.22
CA ALA A 541 4.15 26.74 17.16
C ALA A 541 2.82 27.26 16.58
N LEU A 542 2.83 28.46 15.97
CA LEU A 542 1.65 29.04 15.32
C LEU A 542 1.18 28.18 14.14
N ALA A 543 2.11 27.75 13.28
CA ALA A 543 1.80 26.87 12.17
C ALA A 543 1.20 25.54 12.65
N LEU A 544 1.74 24.96 13.73
CA LEU A 544 1.25 23.71 14.30
C LEU A 544 -0.15 23.87 14.93
N MET A 545 -0.44 25.01 15.57
CA MET A 545 -1.75 25.32 16.12
C MET A 545 -2.85 25.33 15.04
N ILE A 546 -2.54 25.81 13.84
CA ILE A 546 -3.45 25.80 12.68
C ILE A 546 -3.45 24.43 12.01
N TRP A 547 -2.28 23.81 11.86
CA TRP A 547 -2.11 22.58 11.11
C TRP A 547 -2.72 21.36 11.81
N LEU A 548 -2.64 21.24 13.14
CA LEU A 548 -3.22 20.12 13.88
C LEU A 548 -4.73 19.94 13.60
N PRO A 549 -5.61 20.93 13.82
CA PRO A 549 -7.03 20.78 13.52
C PRO A 549 -7.28 20.59 12.02
N LEU A 550 -6.52 21.27 11.15
CA LEU A 550 -6.65 21.09 9.70
C LEU A 550 -6.30 19.66 9.27
N SER A 551 -5.21 19.10 9.79
CA SER A 551 -4.77 17.74 9.50
C SER A 551 -5.81 16.71 9.94
N TYR A 552 -6.43 16.90 11.11
CA TYR A 552 -7.53 16.07 11.58
C TYR A 552 -8.73 16.12 10.65
N ILE A 553 -9.16 17.33 10.24
CA ILE A 553 -10.28 17.50 9.30
C ILE A 553 -9.95 16.85 7.95
N LEU A 554 -8.73 17.06 7.43
CA LEU A 554 -8.29 16.46 6.18
C LEU A 554 -8.29 14.93 6.25
N THR A 555 -7.71 14.34 7.31
CA THR A 555 -7.71 12.89 7.50
C THR A 555 -9.14 12.34 7.59
N LEU A 556 -10.01 13.01 8.34
CA LEU A 556 -11.42 12.64 8.46
C LEU A 556 -12.11 12.69 7.09
N TYR A 557 -12.00 13.78 6.32
CA TYR A 557 -12.59 13.87 4.98
C TYR A 557 -12.03 12.82 4.01
N ILE A 558 -10.72 12.60 4.04
CA ILE A 558 -10.08 11.64 3.15
C ILE A 558 -10.55 10.22 3.47
N LEU A 559 -10.44 9.77 4.72
CA LEU A 559 -10.71 8.38 5.09
C LEU A 559 -12.20 8.06 5.21
N LEU A 560 -13.01 8.97 5.75
CA LEU A 560 -14.43 8.73 6.01
C LEU A 560 -15.31 9.03 4.80
N PHE A 561 -15.01 10.10 4.08
CA PHE A 561 -15.89 10.65 3.05
C PHE A 561 -15.42 10.29 1.63
N ILE A 562 -14.14 10.53 1.30
CA ILE A 562 -13.64 10.42 -0.08
C ILE A 562 -13.18 8.99 -0.40
N GLU A 563 -12.41 8.35 0.48
CA GLU A 563 -11.81 7.03 0.27
C GLU A 563 -12.85 5.97 -0.11
N PRO A 564 -13.99 5.84 0.58
CA PRO A 564 -14.99 4.83 0.26
C PRO A 564 -15.66 5.01 -1.11
N GLN A 565 -15.76 6.25 -1.60
CA GLN A 565 -16.39 6.53 -2.89
C GLN A 565 -15.51 6.17 -4.07
N ILE A 566 -14.19 6.30 -3.92
CA ILE A 566 -13.25 6.03 -5.00
C ILE A 566 -12.76 4.59 -4.93
N ASN A 567 -12.68 4.01 -3.72
CA ASN A 567 -12.24 2.64 -3.51
C ASN A 567 -13.26 1.65 -4.11
N PRO A 568 -12.94 0.92 -5.19
CA PRO A 568 -13.90 0.05 -5.88
C PRO A 568 -14.37 -1.14 -5.05
N LEU A 569 -13.69 -1.44 -3.92
CA LEU A 569 -14.15 -2.46 -2.98
C LEU A 569 -15.27 -1.93 -2.07
N LYS A 570 -15.22 -0.65 -1.70
CA LYS A 570 -16.22 0.03 -0.86
C LYS A 570 -17.33 0.69 -1.68
N PHE A 571 -17.02 1.08 -2.92
CA PHE A 571 -17.93 1.76 -3.85
C PHE A 571 -19.27 1.06 -4.07
N PRO A 572 -19.40 -0.28 -4.16
CA PRO A 572 -20.69 -0.92 -4.36
C PRO A 572 -21.70 -0.52 -3.28
N ILE A 573 -21.28 -0.44 -2.02
CA ILE A 573 -22.13 -0.02 -0.89
C ILE A 573 -22.49 1.45 -1.02
N VAL A 574 -21.49 2.31 -1.29
CA VAL A 574 -21.70 3.74 -1.53
C VAL A 574 -22.68 3.99 -2.67
N SER A 575 -22.60 3.20 -3.76
CA SER A 575 -23.45 3.35 -4.93
C SER A 575 -24.92 3.07 -4.63
N ILE A 576 -25.21 2.12 -3.73
CA ILE A 576 -26.56 1.82 -3.26
C ILE A 576 -27.08 3.04 -2.48
N THR A 577 -26.28 3.55 -1.54
CA THR A 577 -26.67 4.73 -0.76
C THR A 577 -26.85 5.97 -1.65
N PHE A 578 -25.99 6.18 -2.63
CA PHE A 578 -26.13 7.28 -3.59
C PHE A 578 -27.44 7.20 -4.36
N LYS A 579 -27.85 6.00 -4.78
CA LYS A 579 -29.16 5.79 -5.41
C LYS A 579 -30.32 6.09 -4.46
N ILE A 580 -30.21 5.77 -3.16
CA ILE A 580 -31.23 6.12 -2.15
C ILE A 580 -31.44 7.64 -2.12
N PHE A 581 -30.35 8.42 -2.08
CA PHE A 581 -30.41 9.88 -2.09
C PHE A 581 -30.92 10.43 -3.43
N ALA A 582 -30.54 9.81 -4.55
CA ALA A 582 -30.99 10.23 -5.88
C ALA A 582 -32.50 10.02 -6.08
N VAL A 583 -33.06 8.93 -5.52
CA VAL A 583 -34.50 8.65 -5.55
C VAL A 583 -35.28 9.55 -4.58
N ASN A 584 -34.63 10.06 -3.52
CA ASN A 584 -35.25 10.94 -2.52
C ASN A 584 -34.52 12.30 -2.43
N PRO A 585 -34.68 13.20 -3.42
CA PRO A 585 -34.00 14.50 -3.44
C PRO A 585 -34.23 15.35 -2.18
N ASP A 586 -35.42 15.25 -1.57
CA ASP A 586 -35.75 15.96 -0.34
C ASP A 586 -34.82 15.60 0.83
N LEU A 587 -34.39 14.34 0.91
CA LEU A 587 -33.46 13.90 1.94
C LEU A 587 -32.09 14.56 1.75
N TYR A 588 -31.67 14.70 0.48
CA TYR A 588 -30.41 15.34 0.13
C TYR A 588 -30.44 16.85 0.44
N VAL A 589 -31.54 17.53 0.12
CA VAL A 589 -31.74 18.96 0.44
C VAL A 589 -31.78 19.19 1.95
N LYS A 590 -32.46 18.33 2.71
CA LYS A 590 -32.48 18.39 4.19
C LYS A 590 -31.07 18.24 4.79
N LEU A 591 -30.25 17.33 4.25
CA LEU A 591 -28.86 17.20 4.69
C LEU A 591 -28.03 18.45 4.40
N ILE A 592 -28.18 19.06 3.22
CA ILE A 592 -27.48 20.31 2.90
C ILE A 592 -27.88 21.39 3.90
N HIS A 593 -29.17 21.57 4.18
CA HIS A 593 -29.64 22.57 5.14
C HIS A 593 -29.13 22.30 6.57
N LEU A 594 -29.06 21.03 6.98
CA LEU A 594 -28.51 20.65 8.28
C LEU A 594 -27.03 21.07 8.39
N PHE A 595 -26.22 20.82 7.36
CA PHE A 595 -24.81 21.23 7.38
C PHE A 595 -24.63 22.73 7.22
N ASP A 596 -25.42 23.39 6.36
CA ASP A 596 -25.35 24.84 6.15
C ASP A 596 -25.69 25.60 7.44
N SER A 597 -26.79 25.23 8.10
CA SER A 597 -27.23 25.87 9.35
C SER A 597 -26.19 25.82 10.48
N THR A 598 -25.36 24.77 10.52
CA THR A 598 -24.28 24.63 11.51
C THR A 598 -23.01 25.37 11.08
N LEU A 599 -22.64 25.32 9.80
CA LEU A 599 -21.42 25.93 9.27
C LEU A 599 -21.50 27.47 9.19
N VAL A 600 -22.68 28.03 8.92
CA VAL A 600 -22.90 29.49 8.86
C VAL A 600 -22.62 30.17 10.20
N LEU A 601 -22.69 29.44 11.32
CA LEU A 601 -22.35 29.96 12.65
C LEU A 601 -20.85 30.32 12.78
N ILE A 602 -19.99 29.74 11.94
CA ILE A 602 -18.53 29.88 12.03
C ILE A 602 -17.94 30.49 10.75
N LEU A 603 -18.57 30.25 9.60
CA LEU A 603 -18.06 30.59 8.27
C LEU A 603 -18.99 31.54 7.49
N PRO A 604 -18.44 32.34 6.57
CA PRO A 604 -19.24 33.16 5.66
C PRO A 604 -20.23 32.30 4.87
N LYS A 605 -21.46 32.79 4.69
CA LYS A 605 -22.60 32.05 4.09
C LYS A 605 -22.27 31.32 2.78
N LYS A 606 -21.51 31.95 1.87
CA LYS A 606 -21.12 31.33 0.59
C LYS A 606 -20.19 30.13 0.78
N ILE A 607 -19.24 30.22 1.72
CA ILE A 607 -18.29 29.15 2.02
C ILE A 607 -18.99 28.03 2.77
N ALA A 608 -19.85 28.39 3.74
CA ALA A 608 -20.65 27.43 4.51
C ALA A 608 -21.55 26.60 3.59
N TYR A 609 -22.29 27.24 2.69
CA TYR A 609 -23.15 26.53 1.73
C TYR A 609 -22.35 25.63 0.78
N GLY A 610 -21.21 26.11 0.28
CA GLY A 610 -20.32 25.30 -0.57
C GLY A 610 -19.79 24.05 0.15
N LEU A 611 -19.34 24.20 1.39
CA LEU A 611 -18.91 23.09 2.22
C LEU A 611 -20.06 22.16 2.61
N ALA A 612 -21.25 22.70 2.90
CA ALA A 612 -22.44 21.91 3.21
C ALA A 612 -22.86 21.03 2.03
N TYR A 613 -22.86 21.61 0.81
CA TYR A 613 -23.12 20.87 -0.42
C TYR A 613 -22.08 19.77 -0.63
N MET A 614 -20.79 20.09 -0.50
CA MET A 614 -19.70 19.11 -0.61
C MET A 614 -19.83 17.99 0.43
N THR A 615 -20.11 18.33 1.68
CA THR A 615 -20.28 17.35 2.77
C THR A 615 -21.47 16.44 2.50
N ALA A 616 -22.60 17.00 2.08
CA ALA A 616 -23.80 16.23 1.72
C ALA A 616 -23.54 15.30 0.51
N PHE A 617 -22.79 15.77 -0.50
CA PHE A 617 -22.40 14.98 -1.66
C PHE A 617 -21.53 13.78 -1.25
N PHE A 618 -20.51 14.04 -0.43
CA PHE A 618 -19.62 12.99 0.04
C PHE A 618 -20.20 12.13 1.18
N PHE A 619 -21.34 12.50 1.76
CA PHE A 619 -21.95 11.85 2.92
C PHE A 619 -22.17 10.35 2.74
N THR A 620 -22.48 9.92 1.52
CA THR A 620 -22.65 8.49 1.18
C THR A 620 -21.39 7.66 1.44
N GLY A 621 -20.21 8.28 1.43
CA GLY A 621 -18.93 7.65 1.74
C GLY A 621 -18.91 7.03 3.14
N ILE A 622 -19.57 7.67 4.12
CA ILE A 622 -19.66 7.19 5.51
C ILE A 622 -20.18 5.75 5.56
N PHE A 623 -21.17 5.39 4.74
CA PHE A 623 -21.75 4.04 4.76
C PHE A 623 -20.78 2.99 4.22
N GLY A 624 -20.00 3.32 3.18
CA GLY A 624 -18.94 2.45 2.68
C GLY A 624 -17.80 2.27 3.70
N PHE A 625 -17.45 3.34 4.41
CA PHE A 625 -16.50 3.26 5.53
C PHE A 625 -17.03 2.39 6.67
N LEU A 626 -18.24 2.67 7.16
CA LEU A 626 -18.86 1.95 8.28
C LEU A 626 -19.01 0.46 8.00
N ALA A 627 -19.49 0.09 6.81
CA ALA A 627 -19.66 -1.32 6.46
C ALA A 627 -18.34 -2.09 6.54
N TRP A 628 -17.25 -1.49 6.08
CA TRP A 628 -15.92 -2.10 6.13
C TRP A 628 -15.37 -2.15 7.56
N GLU A 629 -15.45 -1.04 8.29
CA GLU A 629 -14.93 -0.95 9.66
C GLU A 629 -15.67 -1.86 10.63
N LEU A 630 -16.99 -1.99 10.49
CA LEU A 630 -17.79 -2.94 11.27
C LEU A 630 -17.42 -4.39 10.93
N GLN A 631 -17.14 -4.69 9.65
CA GLN A 631 -16.68 -6.02 9.25
C GLN A 631 -15.31 -6.35 9.86
N GLU A 632 -14.37 -5.41 9.91
CA GLU A 632 -13.07 -5.65 10.55
C GLU A 632 -13.20 -5.76 12.07
N ASN A 633 -14.03 -4.92 12.70
CA ASN A 633 -14.29 -4.98 14.15
C ASN A 633 -14.98 -6.29 14.56
N TRP A 634 -15.83 -6.86 13.70
CA TRP A 634 -16.44 -8.18 13.93
C TRP A 634 -15.40 -9.29 14.14
N LYS A 635 -14.29 -9.26 13.38
CA LYS A 635 -13.21 -10.27 13.44
C LYS A 635 -12.35 -10.18 14.70
N LEU A 636 -12.48 -9.13 15.50
CA LEU A 636 -11.66 -8.92 16.70
C LEU A 636 -12.03 -9.86 17.84
N TYR A 637 -13.28 -10.34 17.89
CA TYR A 637 -13.80 -11.09 19.04
C TYR A 637 -13.66 -12.60 18.85
N LYS A 638 -13.19 -13.29 19.89
CA LYS A 638 -12.89 -14.74 19.89
C LYS A 638 -14.06 -15.59 19.40
N ARG A 639 -15.28 -15.22 19.80
CA ARG A 639 -16.51 -15.95 19.46
C ARG A 639 -16.95 -15.77 17.99
N ASN A 640 -16.37 -14.81 17.26
CA ASN A 640 -16.59 -14.59 15.83
C ASN A 640 -15.50 -15.22 14.94
N ASN A 641 -14.53 -15.94 15.53
CA ASN A 641 -13.44 -16.53 14.76
C ASN A 641 -13.94 -17.56 13.73
N PRO A 642 -13.34 -17.58 12.53
CA PRO A 642 -13.62 -18.62 11.57
C PRO A 642 -13.17 -19.99 12.12
N HIS A 643 -14.01 -21.00 11.98
CA HIS A 643 -13.68 -22.38 12.36
C HIS A 643 -12.65 -23.05 11.43
N LYS A 644 -12.38 -22.44 10.27
CA LYS A 644 -11.40 -22.92 9.29
C LYS A 644 -10.16 -22.03 9.32
N ILE A 645 -8.99 -22.66 9.19
CA ILE A 645 -7.72 -21.94 9.02
C ILE A 645 -7.78 -21.17 7.70
N GLN A 646 -7.46 -19.88 7.76
CA GLN A 646 -7.44 -19.01 6.59
C GLN A 646 -6.00 -18.83 6.09
N PRO A 647 -5.80 -18.70 4.77
CA PRO A 647 -4.50 -18.36 4.22
C PRO A 647 -3.98 -17.04 4.79
N VAL A 648 -2.70 -17.00 5.10
CA VAL A 648 -2.00 -15.84 5.66
C VAL A 648 -1.56 -14.91 4.52
N ILE A 649 -1.56 -13.62 4.81
CA ILE A 649 -1.02 -12.58 3.95
C ILE A 649 0.50 -12.58 4.08
N ILE A 650 1.20 -12.74 2.96
CA ILE A 650 2.66 -12.84 2.89
C ILE A 650 3.24 -11.57 2.24
N GLY A 651 2.76 -11.19 1.05
CA GLY A 651 3.34 -10.08 0.30
C GLY A 651 3.00 -8.71 0.89
N SER A 652 3.91 -7.74 0.72
CA SER A 652 3.77 -6.32 1.12
C SER A 652 2.53 -5.60 0.55
N HIS A 653 1.84 -6.22 -0.41
CA HIS A 653 0.61 -5.70 -1.01
C HIS A 653 -0.68 -6.36 -0.50
N GLY A 654 -0.59 -7.26 0.48
CA GLY A 654 -1.73 -8.03 0.97
C GLY A 654 -1.90 -9.38 0.26
N GLU A 655 -0.83 -9.94 -0.29
CA GLU A 655 -0.88 -11.10 -1.19
C GLU A 655 -0.69 -12.43 -0.44
N THR A 656 -1.51 -13.44 -0.74
CA THR A 656 -1.31 -14.82 -0.24
C THR A 656 -0.30 -15.60 -1.11
N MET A 657 0.16 -16.78 -0.66
CA MET A 657 1.14 -17.60 -1.43
C MET A 657 0.67 -17.90 -2.86
N ILE A 658 -0.59 -18.33 -3.03
CA ILE A 658 -1.16 -18.58 -4.35
C ILE A 658 -1.23 -17.29 -5.17
N GLN A 659 -1.47 -16.14 -4.53
CA GLN A 659 -1.47 -14.86 -5.22
C GLN A 659 -0.06 -14.44 -5.66
N LEU A 660 1.02 -14.83 -4.98
CA LEU A 660 2.38 -14.55 -5.45
C LEU A 660 2.72 -15.33 -6.73
N LEU A 661 2.31 -16.60 -6.80
CA LEU A 661 2.67 -17.54 -7.87
C LEU A 661 1.73 -17.51 -9.07
N ARG A 662 0.41 -17.43 -8.86
CA ARG A 662 -0.57 -17.59 -9.92
C ARG A 662 -0.76 -16.31 -10.71
N LYS A 663 -0.50 -16.31 -12.01
CA LYS A 663 -0.82 -15.14 -12.85
C LYS A 663 -2.33 -14.87 -12.86
N GLY A 664 -2.74 -13.74 -12.30
CA GLY A 664 -4.14 -13.34 -12.21
C GLY A 664 -4.29 -11.85 -11.94
N PHE A 665 -5.52 -11.44 -11.61
CA PHE A 665 -5.89 -10.04 -11.55
C PHE A 665 -5.23 -9.27 -10.39
N HIS A 666 -5.01 -9.98 -9.27
CA HIS A 666 -4.27 -9.54 -8.07
C HIS A 666 -3.11 -10.47 -7.74
N SER A 667 -2.63 -11.21 -8.74
CA SER A 667 -1.73 -12.31 -8.49
C SER A 667 -0.69 -12.48 -9.60
N GLY A 668 0.37 -13.22 -9.29
CA GLY A 668 1.49 -13.49 -10.16
C GLY A 668 2.52 -12.39 -10.09
N THR A 669 2.79 -11.84 -8.90
CA THR A 669 3.88 -10.88 -8.66
C THR A 669 5.20 -11.48 -9.11
N LEU A 670 5.50 -12.72 -8.72
CA LEU A 670 6.72 -13.41 -9.16
C LEU A 670 6.75 -13.62 -10.69
N PRO A 671 5.72 -14.19 -11.36
CA PRO A 671 5.68 -14.26 -12.81
C PRO A 671 5.86 -12.92 -13.55
N LYS A 672 5.40 -11.80 -12.97
CA LYS A 672 5.55 -10.46 -13.55
C LYS A 672 6.99 -9.97 -13.39
N LEU A 673 7.57 -10.09 -12.20
CA LEU A 673 8.96 -9.69 -11.93
C LEU A 673 9.95 -10.49 -12.78
N TYR A 674 9.83 -11.82 -12.82
CA TYR A 674 10.70 -12.65 -13.68
C TYR A 674 10.55 -12.34 -15.17
N ARG A 675 9.36 -11.93 -15.63
CA ARG A 675 9.20 -11.45 -17.03
C ARG A 675 9.91 -10.11 -17.23
N LYS A 676 9.81 -9.18 -16.26
CA LYS A 676 10.48 -7.88 -16.30
C LYS A 676 12.01 -8.05 -16.30
N ILE A 677 12.56 -8.95 -15.48
CA ILE A 677 13.98 -9.30 -15.49
C ILE A 677 14.42 -9.80 -16.86
N ARG A 678 13.74 -10.80 -17.44
CA ARG A 678 14.11 -11.33 -18.77
C ARG A 678 14.12 -10.24 -19.86
N TYR A 679 13.15 -9.32 -19.81
CA TYR A 679 13.09 -8.19 -20.73
C TYR A 679 14.22 -7.17 -20.50
N LEU A 680 14.56 -6.88 -19.24
CA LEU A 680 15.66 -5.95 -18.94
C LEU A 680 17.04 -6.56 -19.24
N GLN A 681 17.20 -7.87 -19.04
CA GLN A 681 18.41 -8.61 -19.41
C GLN A 681 18.64 -8.58 -20.93
N SER A 682 17.59 -8.67 -21.76
CA SER A 682 17.76 -8.52 -23.21
C SER A 682 18.15 -7.08 -23.60
N GLN A 683 17.70 -6.06 -22.86
CA GLN A 683 18.12 -4.67 -23.06
C GLN A 683 19.52 -4.37 -22.52
N PHE A 684 19.97 -5.05 -21.47
CA PHE A 684 21.29 -4.84 -20.88
C PHE A 684 22.42 -5.04 -21.90
N LEU A 685 22.27 -6.05 -22.78
CA LEU A 685 23.21 -6.31 -23.86
C LEU A 685 23.44 -5.10 -24.78
N SER A 686 22.49 -4.16 -24.87
CA SER A 686 22.65 -2.94 -25.68
C SER A 686 23.07 -1.69 -24.88
N LYS A 687 22.74 -1.59 -23.58
CA LYS A 687 22.94 -0.37 -22.78
C LYS A 687 24.02 -0.46 -21.71
N LEU A 688 24.49 -1.67 -21.36
CA LEU A 688 25.48 -1.93 -20.31
C LEU A 688 25.14 -1.30 -18.93
N ASP A 689 23.85 -1.10 -18.64
CA ASP A 689 23.36 -0.51 -17.37
C ASP A 689 22.65 -1.58 -16.54
N TYR A 690 23.26 -1.99 -15.42
CA TYR A 690 22.72 -3.02 -14.53
C TYR A 690 21.67 -2.49 -13.54
N SER A 691 21.60 -1.16 -13.34
CA SER A 691 20.72 -0.57 -12.32
C SER A 691 19.23 -0.95 -12.44
N PRO A 692 18.62 -1.05 -13.65
CA PRO A 692 17.22 -1.45 -13.77
C PRO A 692 17.01 -2.92 -13.43
N ILE A 693 17.99 -3.79 -13.70
CA ILE A 693 17.94 -5.21 -13.36
C ILE A 693 18.00 -5.36 -11.84
N LEU A 694 18.95 -4.68 -11.20
CA LEU A 694 19.12 -4.72 -9.74
C LEU A 694 17.87 -4.23 -9.00
N GLN A 695 17.18 -3.20 -9.50
CA GLN A 695 15.90 -2.76 -8.91
C GLN A 695 14.86 -3.87 -8.88
N VAL A 696 14.76 -4.68 -9.95
CA VAL A 696 13.79 -5.79 -9.99
C VAL A 696 14.28 -6.98 -9.18
N GLU A 697 15.58 -7.25 -9.15
CA GLU A 697 16.17 -8.24 -8.24
C GLU A 697 15.90 -7.86 -6.77
N GLU A 698 15.90 -6.58 -6.44
CA GLU A 698 15.55 -6.10 -5.10
C GLU A 698 14.07 -6.28 -4.78
N GLU A 699 13.17 -6.00 -5.73
CA GLU A 699 11.73 -6.32 -5.59
C GLU A 699 11.53 -7.83 -5.33
N ILE A 700 12.31 -8.70 -5.97
CA ILE A 700 12.28 -10.15 -5.75
C ILE A 700 12.85 -10.51 -4.37
N HIS A 701 13.99 -9.92 -3.98
CA HIS A 701 14.61 -10.13 -2.67
C HIS A 701 13.66 -9.72 -1.52
N HIS A 702 12.91 -8.62 -1.67
CA HIS A 702 11.88 -8.24 -0.70
C HIS A 702 10.79 -9.31 -0.56
N ILE A 703 10.33 -9.93 -1.66
CA ILE A 703 9.35 -11.02 -1.59
C ILE A 703 9.97 -12.26 -0.95
N GLN A 704 11.23 -12.58 -1.26
CA GLN A 704 11.97 -13.66 -0.63
C GLN A 704 12.04 -13.46 0.89
N GLN A 705 12.30 -12.24 1.35
CA GLN A 705 12.29 -11.89 2.76
C GLN A 705 10.88 -12.02 3.37
N SER A 706 9.82 -11.58 2.68
CA SER A 706 8.43 -11.78 3.16
C SER A 706 8.07 -13.27 3.29
N VAL A 707 8.51 -14.10 2.33
CA VAL A 707 8.32 -15.56 2.36
C VAL A 707 9.14 -16.21 3.48
N LYS A 708 10.36 -15.73 3.72
CA LYS A 708 11.18 -16.13 4.86
C LYS A 708 10.48 -15.81 6.18
N THR A 709 9.98 -14.58 6.36
CA THR A 709 9.22 -14.18 7.54
C THR A 709 7.94 -15.01 7.73
N PHE A 710 7.28 -15.41 6.64
CA PHE A 710 6.16 -16.37 6.72
C PHE A 710 6.60 -17.73 7.27
N GLY A 711 7.72 -18.28 6.78
CA GLY A 711 8.28 -19.53 7.32
C GLY A 711 8.71 -19.40 8.79
N GLU A 712 9.33 -18.28 9.15
CA GLU A 712 9.75 -17.99 10.53
C GLU A 712 8.55 -17.91 11.47
N ARG A 713 7.49 -17.18 11.08
CA ARG A 713 6.31 -16.95 11.92
C ARG A 713 5.35 -18.13 12.00
N GLU A 714 5.15 -18.83 10.89
CA GLU A 714 4.10 -19.85 10.79
C GLU A 714 4.61 -21.28 10.96
N PHE A 715 5.93 -21.50 10.86
CA PHE A 715 6.55 -22.82 11.06
C PHE A 715 7.58 -22.85 12.17
N LEU A 716 8.62 -21.99 12.14
CA LEU A 716 9.69 -22.02 13.15
C LEU A 716 9.25 -21.55 14.55
N LEU A 717 8.55 -20.43 14.62
CA LEU A 717 8.08 -19.88 15.90
C LEU A 717 7.21 -20.89 16.68
N PRO A 718 6.27 -21.62 16.06
CA PRO A 718 5.62 -22.75 16.71
C PRO A 718 6.60 -23.79 17.32
N LEU A 719 7.66 -24.17 16.61
CA LEU A 719 8.62 -25.16 17.10
C LEU A 719 9.28 -24.72 18.42
N GLU A 720 9.61 -23.44 18.57
CA GLU A 720 10.23 -22.91 19.80
C GLU A 720 9.39 -23.15 21.07
N PHE A 721 8.06 -23.26 20.94
CA PHE A 721 7.19 -23.50 22.09
C PHE A 721 7.01 -24.99 22.42
N ILE A 722 7.64 -25.90 21.67
CA ILE A 722 7.61 -27.34 21.94
C ILE A 722 8.90 -27.73 22.67
N GLU A 723 8.78 -28.38 23.83
CA GLU A 723 9.92 -28.70 24.71
C GLU A 723 11.05 -29.47 23.99
N LEU A 724 10.70 -30.37 23.06
CA LEU A 724 11.66 -31.11 22.23
C LEU A 724 12.62 -30.22 21.43
N PHE A 725 12.18 -29.01 21.08
CA PHE A 725 12.89 -28.07 20.22
C PHE A 725 13.44 -26.86 21.00
N GLN A 726 13.03 -26.60 22.24
CA GLN A 726 13.41 -25.36 22.97
C GLN A 726 14.92 -25.08 23.07
N LYS A 727 15.77 -26.11 23.08
CA LYS A 727 17.22 -25.97 23.21
C LYS A 727 17.99 -26.04 21.88
N GLY A 728 17.30 -26.29 20.77
CA GLY A 728 17.92 -26.44 19.45
C GLY A 728 18.04 -25.11 18.70
N ASN A 729 19.05 -24.99 17.83
CA ASN A 729 19.14 -23.86 16.91
C ASN A 729 18.32 -24.13 15.65
N HIS A 730 17.22 -23.39 15.47
CA HIS A 730 16.32 -23.54 14.32
C HIS A 730 16.44 -22.33 13.41
N LYS A 731 16.64 -22.58 12.12
CA LYS A 731 16.75 -21.51 11.13
C LYS A 731 16.22 -21.96 9.78
N ILE A 732 15.80 -20.97 9.00
CA ILE A 732 15.62 -21.14 7.57
C ILE A 732 16.99 -20.98 6.94
N SER A 733 17.51 -22.08 6.40
CA SER A 733 18.82 -22.11 5.74
C SER A 733 18.78 -21.41 4.39
N GLN A 734 17.74 -21.65 3.61
CA GLN A 734 17.58 -21.07 2.28
C GLN A 734 16.11 -20.84 1.94
N VAL A 735 15.86 -19.76 1.21
CA VAL A 735 14.56 -19.49 0.56
C VAL A 735 14.87 -19.28 -0.89
N GLU A 736 14.33 -20.14 -1.76
CA GLU A 736 14.45 -19.95 -3.19
C GLU A 736 13.08 -19.67 -3.77
N ILE A 737 13.00 -18.64 -4.60
CA ILE A 737 11.77 -18.30 -5.30
C ILE A 737 12.03 -18.34 -6.79
N SER A 738 11.01 -18.73 -7.53
CA SER A 738 11.00 -18.75 -8.99
C SER A 738 9.67 -18.21 -9.48
N SER A 739 9.46 -18.24 -10.79
CA SER A 739 8.21 -17.73 -11.34
C SER A 739 6.97 -18.51 -10.88
N HIS A 740 7.05 -19.83 -10.66
CA HIS A 740 5.88 -20.69 -10.38
C HIS A 740 6.11 -21.63 -9.18
N HIS A 741 7.25 -21.48 -8.51
CA HIS A 741 7.70 -22.36 -7.44
C HIS A 741 8.38 -21.57 -6.33
N ILE A 742 8.13 -21.92 -5.08
CA ILE A 742 8.80 -21.37 -3.89
C ILE A 742 9.29 -22.54 -3.02
N TRP A 743 10.54 -22.49 -2.61
CA TRP A 743 11.21 -23.46 -1.76
C TRP A 743 11.65 -22.83 -0.44
N LEU A 744 11.50 -23.59 0.64
CA LEU A 744 11.91 -23.22 1.99
C LEU A 744 12.66 -24.38 2.63
N ASP A 745 13.93 -24.15 2.96
CA ASP A 745 14.79 -25.14 3.61
C ASP A 745 14.92 -24.86 5.10
N PHE A 746 14.31 -25.72 5.91
CA PHE A 746 14.33 -25.61 7.36
C PHE A 746 15.39 -26.54 7.94
N THR A 747 16.22 -25.99 8.83
CA THR A 747 17.14 -26.77 9.64
C THR A 747 16.76 -26.61 11.09
N PHE A 748 16.57 -27.71 11.81
CA PHE A 748 16.22 -27.71 13.22
C PHE A 748 16.98 -28.81 13.96
N GLU A 749 17.25 -28.57 15.23
CA GLU A 749 18.04 -29.47 16.07
C GLU A 749 17.15 -30.09 17.15
N VAL A 750 17.17 -31.43 17.24
CA VAL A 750 16.44 -32.18 18.26
C VAL A 750 17.40 -33.14 18.93
N LYS A 751 17.57 -33.03 20.25
CA LYS A 751 18.47 -33.89 21.06
C LYS A 751 19.90 -34.00 20.48
N GLY A 752 20.44 -32.91 19.93
CA GLY A 752 21.79 -32.87 19.33
C GLY A 752 21.90 -33.41 17.90
N GLN A 753 20.80 -33.86 17.29
CA GLN A 753 20.75 -34.25 15.89
C GLN A 753 20.14 -33.13 15.04
N VAL A 754 20.78 -32.81 13.92
CA VAL A 754 20.32 -31.79 12.97
C VAL A 754 19.46 -32.44 11.90
N PHE A 755 18.22 -31.98 11.77
CA PHE A 755 17.28 -32.41 10.75
C PHE A 755 17.08 -31.31 9.72
N ARG A 756 16.87 -31.73 8.46
CA ARG A 756 16.59 -30.83 7.34
C ARG A 756 15.30 -31.22 6.64
N ILE A 757 14.38 -30.26 6.52
CA ILE A 757 13.14 -30.41 5.76
C ILE A 757 13.12 -29.37 4.64
N HIS A 758 12.92 -29.85 3.42
CA HIS A 758 12.64 -29.05 2.25
C HIS A 758 11.13 -28.95 2.05
N ILE A 759 10.56 -27.74 2.08
CA ILE A 759 9.13 -27.49 1.83
C ILE A 759 8.97 -26.70 0.53
N SER A 760 8.04 -27.14 -0.32
CA SER A 760 7.86 -26.61 -1.66
C SER A 760 6.41 -26.19 -1.90
N PHE A 761 6.19 -25.03 -2.50
CA PHE A 761 4.89 -24.54 -2.97
C PHE A 761 4.94 -24.37 -4.49
N GLN A 762 4.08 -25.09 -5.21
CA GLN A 762 4.04 -25.06 -6.67
C GLN A 762 2.66 -24.77 -7.22
N GLU A 763 2.55 -23.83 -8.15
CA GLU A 763 1.32 -23.64 -8.92
C GLU A 763 1.32 -24.56 -10.15
N LYS A 764 0.34 -25.47 -10.24
CA LYS A 764 0.10 -26.31 -11.43
C LYS A 764 -1.38 -26.26 -11.82
N LYS A 765 -1.66 -25.90 -13.09
CA LYS A 765 -3.01 -25.91 -13.69
C LYS A 765 -4.09 -25.17 -12.86
N GLY A 766 -3.72 -24.11 -12.13
CA GLY A 766 -4.62 -23.30 -11.34
C GLY A 766 -4.80 -23.72 -9.88
N TYR A 767 -4.15 -24.80 -9.45
CA TYR A 767 -4.13 -25.30 -8.06
C TYR A 767 -2.75 -25.06 -7.43
N LEU A 768 -2.72 -24.80 -6.12
CA LEU A 768 -1.49 -24.71 -5.35
C LEU A 768 -1.20 -26.07 -4.69
N PHE A 769 -0.07 -26.66 -5.09
CA PHE A 769 0.46 -27.91 -4.57
C PHE A 769 1.49 -27.64 -3.47
N GLY A 770 1.37 -28.37 -2.36
CA GLY A 770 2.38 -28.42 -1.30
C GLY A 770 3.09 -29.76 -1.32
N SER A 771 4.42 -29.75 -1.22
CA SER A 771 5.22 -30.96 -1.01
C SER A 771 6.27 -30.72 0.07
N PHE A 772 6.67 -31.77 0.76
CA PHE A 772 7.79 -31.73 1.71
C PHE A 772 8.67 -32.97 1.53
N ARG A 773 9.98 -32.80 1.72
CA ARG A 773 10.99 -33.88 1.65
C ARG A 773 11.98 -33.75 2.80
N TRP A 774 12.42 -34.88 3.32
CA TRP A 774 13.52 -34.96 4.29
C TRP A 774 14.85 -35.05 3.54
N GLU A 775 15.85 -34.30 3.97
CA GLU A 775 17.18 -34.33 3.37
C GLU A 775 18.16 -35.08 4.28
N GLY A 776 18.84 -36.08 3.73
CA GLY A 776 19.96 -36.77 4.39
C GLY A 776 19.61 -37.70 5.55
N ILE A 777 18.33 -38.02 5.78
CA ILE A 777 17.89 -38.86 6.90
C ILE A 777 16.84 -39.87 6.42
N ASP A 778 16.98 -41.13 6.83
CA ASP A 778 15.96 -42.15 6.62
C ASP A 778 14.73 -41.83 7.51
N PRO A 779 13.51 -41.70 6.95
CA PRO A 779 12.28 -41.49 7.72
C PRO A 779 12.05 -42.49 8.85
N SER A 780 12.66 -43.68 8.78
CA SER A 780 12.62 -44.69 9.84
C SER A 780 13.30 -44.25 11.14
N MET A 781 14.33 -43.40 11.06
CA MET A 781 15.11 -42.91 12.22
C MET A 781 14.44 -41.76 12.97
N ILE A 782 13.35 -41.21 12.43
CA ILE A 782 12.62 -40.09 13.03
C ILE A 782 11.69 -40.64 14.13
N PRO A 783 11.79 -40.19 15.39
CA PRO A 783 10.90 -40.62 16.47
C PRO A 783 9.42 -40.43 16.11
N ASP A 784 8.56 -41.39 16.45
CA ASP A 784 7.15 -41.35 16.06
C ASP A 784 6.38 -40.15 16.65
N ASP A 785 6.76 -39.70 17.85
CA ASP A 785 6.21 -38.48 18.44
C ASP A 785 6.61 -37.23 17.64
N LEU A 786 7.85 -37.20 17.13
CA LEU A 786 8.34 -36.12 16.28
C LEU A 786 7.59 -36.10 14.94
N LYS A 787 7.32 -37.28 14.35
CA LYS A 787 6.52 -37.41 13.13
C LYS A 787 5.10 -36.87 13.31
N LYS A 788 4.43 -37.21 14.43
CA LYS A 788 3.06 -36.74 14.72
C LYS A 788 2.99 -35.23 14.91
N ILE A 789 3.95 -34.66 15.64
CA ILE A 789 4.00 -33.21 15.88
C ILE A 789 4.24 -32.47 14.55
N LEU A 790 5.25 -32.89 13.79
CA LEU A 790 5.59 -32.26 12.53
C LEU A 790 4.50 -32.42 11.47
N SER A 791 3.78 -33.54 11.43
CA SER A 791 2.67 -33.71 10.48
C SER A 791 1.55 -32.70 10.74
N ILE A 792 1.18 -32.47 12.00
CA ILE A 792 0.18 -31.46 12.38
C ILE A 792 0.68 -30.06 11.99
N LEU A 793 1.94 -29.73 12.30
CA LEU A 793 2.52 -28.43 11.96
C LEU A 793 2.59 -28.19 10.46
N LEU A 794 2.98 -29.21 9.68
CA LEU A 794 3.02 -29.14 8.22
C LEU A 794 1.63 -28.93 7.62
N VAL A 795 0.61 -29.64 8.11
CA VAL A 795 -0.78 -29.45 7.66
C VAL A 795 -1.25 -28.02 7.94
N VAL A 796 -1.01 -27.52 9.14
CA VAL A 796 -1.36 -26.14 9.51
C VAL A 796 -0.59 -25.13 8.65
N PHE A 797 0.71 -25.37 8.42
CA PHE A 797 1.56 -24.51 7.60
C PHE A 797 1.09 -24.46 6.14
N PHE A 798 0.76 -25.61 5.55
CA PHE A 798 0.21 -25.69 4.19
C PHE A 798 -1.16 -25.03 4.08
N GLN A 799 -2.06 -25.22 5.05
CA GLN A 799 -3.36 -24.53 5.07
C GLN A 799 -3.21 -23.01 5.18
N LYS A 800 -2.27 -22.53 6.01
CA LYS A 800 -1.91 -21.10 6.10
C LYS A 800 -1.24 -20.59 4.82
N GLY A 801 -0.50 -21.44 4.11
CA GLY A 801 -0.02 -21.15 2.75
C GLY A 801 -1.14 -21.15 1.70
N GLY A 802 -2.33 -21.64 2.03
CA GLY A 802 -3.44 -21.78 1.07
C GLY A 802 -3.24 -22.92 0.08
N VAL A 803 -2.51 -23.97 0.46
CA VAL A 803 -2.37 -25.19 -0.36
C VAL A 803 -3.70 -25.90 -0.43
N GLU A 804 -4.09 -26.26 -1.64
CA GLU A 804 -5.34 -26.96 -1.92
C GLU A 804 -5.12 -28.47 -2.03
N ILE A 805 -3.92 -28.89 -2.48
CA ILE A 805 -3.59 -30.29 -2.76
C ILE A 805 -2.19 -30.60 -2.22
N LEU A 806 -2.06 -31.67 -1.44
CA LEU A 806 -0.77 -32.19 -1.00
C LEU A 806 -0.27 -33.23 -2.02
N GLU A 807 0.89 -32.99 -2.61
CA GLU A 807 1.46 -33.89 -3.63
C GLU A 807 1.86 -35.24 -3.04
N ASN A 808 2.23 -35.26 -1.75
CA ASN A 808 2.58 -36.48 -1.02
C ASN A 808 1.37 -37.41 -0.75
N ASP A 809 0.15 -36.88 -0.80
CA ASP A 809 -1.09 -37.67 -0.65
C ASP A 809 -1.57 -38.27 -1.99
N ILE A 810 -1.05 -37.79 -3.13
CA ILE A 810 -1.36 -38.31 -4.47
C ILE A 810 -0.39 -39.45 -4.86
N GLN A 811 0.80 -39.48 -4.27
CA GLN A 811 1.81 -40.51 -4.53
C GLN A 811 1.66 -41.77 -3.65
N ARG A 812 0.76 -41.73 -2.66
CA ARG A 812 0.26 -42.90 -1.92
C ARG A 812 -1.05 -43.34 -2.55
#